data_AF-A0A1H4HUT7-F1
#
_entry.id   AF-A0A1H4HUT7-F1
#
_cell.length_a   1.000
_cell.length_b   1.000
_cell.length_c   1.000
_cell.angle_alpha   90.00
_cell.angle_beta   90.00
_cell.angle_gamma   90.00
#
_symmetry.space_group_name_H-M   'P 1'
#
loop_
_entity.id
_entity.type
_entity.pdbx_description
1 polymer ?
#
loop_
_entity_poly.entity_id
_entity_poly.type
_entity_poly.pdbx_seq_one_letter_code
_entity_poly.pdbx_strand_id
1 'polypeptide(L)'
;MRDPGSTPRRAVRRALIRLILALPTWAWAQDFGFRPPRDPDDATAADLMRDLAERILPVYQEADTDGFLANVTALQIVSGAYRAAFDSSKSLRSRRQGKPFDDLTQRAILDGIYARARLLEADERLDFADAYARAFQELVLPLDNAQAQAIMARLEIPLAVYREPLRQAFDRWRAKGSLPQADALALVRTWLSFDSRRNYSALLPELFAAENRSRYLAEGDIRIPVRAGVIHANLVRPGRAEGALPTLLRFTLDPAEDDAHRSAIKGYVGITAYVRGRTPDGKGAVWPFVRDGEDAVAVIDWIVQQPWSDGRVAMVGDGYSGYAAWAAARRRPAALKAIATIAPMAPGIDFPMAGQIFRNAMVRWAQEQATLEPLRADFDADAEPDAIWQALDARWYRGDRPYWDIDRVLLGKRSRLIRTWLTHPSHDRFWQKFLPSPEQFARIDIPVLSFAGYYGADAGALYFHQEHRRHRPQADTTLLLGPYDATSIRLGTAATLRGYELDPVARVDLPELRLQWLDHILKSANKPSLLSDRVNYQLMGADQWRHVTTLNSPERTPLRLYLDTGEGADPHRLSSTPSEGNRTVRLSVDLADRRDVRMPWSNALRVTELPSRNGIRFVSDPLPADTEIDGSLRGVFDITPSRQDVDFNISMYEQMESGEYQLLFEPYDFRASYAGHRARRRLLRAGERQTLAFTAERVTACRLAAGSRIVLLIAINRRPDRQINYGSGKDVNSETIADARWPLRVRWHSHSYVEIPTGKA
;
A
#
# COMPACT_ATOMS: atom_id res chain seq x y z
N MET A 1 28.93 -5.76 -99.28
CA MET A 1 28.79 -6.96 -98.42
C MET A 1 28.04 -6.52 -97.17
N ARG A 2 26.78 -6.98 -97.06
CA ARG A 2 25.78 -6.82 -95.98
C ARG A 2 25.70 -5.46 -95.26
N ASP A 3 24.70 -4.72 -95.75
CA ASP A 3 24.23 -3.36 -95.52
C ASP A 3 23.28 -3.22 -94.29
N PRO A 4 22.84 -2.01 -93.89
CA PRO A 4 22.82 -1.54 -92.51
C PRO A 4 21.43 -0.98 -92.12
N GLY A 5 21.32 -0.27 -91.00
CA GLY A 5 20.10 0.45 -90.63
C GLY A 5 20.29 1.48 -89.52
N SER A 6 21.31 2.32 -89.65
CA SER A 6 21.54 3.48 -88.79
C SER A 6 21.08 4.78 -89.46
N THR A 7 20.60 5.73 -88.64
CA THR A 7 20.60 7.20 -88.80
C THR A 7 19.30 7.90 -89.30
N PRO A 8 19.15 9.25 -89.19
CA PRO A 8 18.60 9.94 -88.01
C PRO A 8 17.70 11.15 -88.40
N ARG A 9 17.17 11.91 -87.41
CA ARG A 9 17.15 13.40 -87.38
C ARG A 9 16.12 13.94 -86.38
N ARG A 10 16.60 14.56 -85.30
CA ARG A 10 16.58 16.01 -85.01
C ARG A 10 16.44 16.29 -83.52
N ALA A 11 17.50 16.87 -82.99
CA ALA A 11 17.49 17.62 -81.76
C ALA A 11 17.00 19.06 -82.01
N VAL A 12 16.45 19.65 -80.94
CA VAL A 12 16.34 21.08 -80.60
C VAL A 12 15.15 21.90 -81.12
N ARG A 13 14.11 21.98 -80.27
CA ARG A 13 13.67 23.21 -79.56
C ARG A 13 13.04 22.75 -78.24
N ARG A 14 13.74 22.90 -77.11
CA ARG A 14 13.57 23.96 -76.08
C ARG A 14 12.16 23.95 -75.46
N ALA A 15 11.93 24.03 -74.16
CA ALA A 15 12.72 24.07 -72.93
C ALA A 15 11.65 24.35 -71.85
N LEU A 16 11.61 23.63 -70.73
CA LEU A 16 11.34 24.19 -69.40
C LEU A 16 11.37 23.07 -68.34
N ILE A 17 12.42 23.17 -67.52
CA ILE A 17 12.48 22.83 -66.09
C ILE A 17 12.83 21.38 -65.72
N ARG A 18 14.14 21.18 -65.49
CA ARG A 18 14.64 20.44 -64.32
C ARG A 18 14.38 21.30 -63.08
N LEU A 19 13.68 20.77 -62.07
CA LEU A 19 13.79 21.21 -60.67
C LEU A 19 13.22 20.13 -59.73
N ILE A 20 14.08 19.60 -58.83
CA ILE A 20 13.79 19.13 -57.45
C ILE A 20 12.98 17.82 -57.32
N LEU A 21 13.57 16.63 -57.05
CA LEU A 21 14.13 16.11 -55.77
C LEU A 21 13.20 16.26 -54.55
N ALA A 22 12.78 15.12 -53.98
CA ALA A 22 12.10 15.01 -52.68
C ALA A 22 10.77 15.79 -52.56
N LEU A 23 9.67 15.18 -53.05
CA LEU A 23 8.36 15.46 -52.45
C LEU A 23 8.41 14.87 -51.03
N PRO A 24 8.34 15.70 -49.98
CA PRO A 24 8.14 15.16 -48.65
C PRO A 24 6.73 14.54 -48.66
N THR A 25 6.55 13.37 -48.08
CA THR A 25 5.21 12.92 -47.69
C THR A 25 4.71 13.89 -46.63
N TRP A 26 4.09 14.99 -47.07
CA TRP A 26 3.28 15.82 -46.20
C TRP A 26 2.09 14.95 -45.84
N ALA A 27 2.17 14.27 -44.70
CA ALA A 27 0.98 13.77 -44.03
C ALA A 27 0.20 15.01 -43.60
N TRP A 28 -0.72 15.47 -44.45
CA TRP A 28 -1.71 16.46 -44.03
C TRP A 28 -2.49 15.81 -42.90
N ALA A 29 -2.47 16.40 -41.71
CA ALA A 29 -3.37 15.99 -40.64
C ALA A 29 -4.80 16.23 -41.17
N GLN A 30 -5.54 15.14 -41.40
CA GLN A 30 -6.89 15.23 -41.91
C GLN A 30 -7.82 15.69 -40.78
N ASP A 31 -8.51 16.80 -41.00
CA ASP A 31 -9.47 17.36 -40.05
C ASP A 31 -10.89 16.95 -40.43
N PHE A 32 -11.69 16.59 -39.43
CA PHE A 32 -13.09 16.22 -39.59
C PHE A 32 -13.98 17.33 -39.07
N GLY A 33 -14.93 17.82 -39.88
CA GLY A 33 -15.97 18.72 -39.39
C GLY A 33 -16.85 17.98 -38.38
N PHE A 34 -17.04 18.55 -37.19
CA PHE A 34 -17.80 17.91 -36.12
C PHE A 34 -18.42 18.96 -35.20
N ARG A 35 -19.73 18.83 -34.98
CA ARG A 35 -20.48 19.63 -34.01
C ARG A 35 -20.97 18.69 -32.91
N PRO A 36 -20.27 18.61 -31.77
CA PRO A 36 -20.62 17.68 -30.71
C PRO A 36 -22.00 18.01 -30.11
N PRO A 37 -22.70 17.00 -29.56
CA PRO A 37 -23.92 17.21 -28.81
C PRO A 37 -23.67 18.02 -27.52
N ARG A 38 -24.74 18.45 -26.86
CA ARG A 38 -24.64 19.23 -25.61
C ARG A 38 -24.20 18.37 -24.43
N ASP A 39 -24.69 17.15 -24.36
CA ASP A 39 -24.41 16.19 -23.27
C ASP A 39 -24.24 14.79 -23.87
N PRO A 40 -23.41 13.91 -23.27
CA PRO A 40 -23.32 12.49 -23.65
C PRO A 40 -24.67 11.76 -23.75
N ASP A 41 -25.67 12.16 -22.98
CA ASP A 41 -27.00 11.56 -22.96
C ASP A 41 -27.98 12.17 -23.98
N ASP A 42 -27.52 13.11 -24.82
CA ASP A 42 -28.32 13.70 -25.89
C ASP A 42 -28.77 12.63 -26.91
N ALA A 43 -30.05 12.65 -27.30
CA ALA A 43 -30.62 11.70 -28.25
C ALA A 43 -29.89 11.70 -29.62
N THR A 44 -29.28 12.82 -30.00
CA THR A 44 -28.54 12.96 -31.27
C THR A 44 -27.09 12.46 -31.20
N ALA A 45 -26.57 12.18 -29.99
CA ALA A 45 -25.16 11.86 -29.80
C ALA A 45 -24.74 10.60 -30.55
N ALA A 46 -25.56 9.54 -30.53
CA ALA A 46 -25.26 8.28 -31.20
C ALA A 46 -25.12 8.44 -32.72
N ASP A 47 -26.02 9.21 -33.36
CA ASP A 47 -25.98 9.41 -34.80
C ASP A 47 -24.81 10.30 -35.23
N LEU A 48 -24.51 11.35 -34.45
CA LEU A 48 -23.33 12.20 -34.69
C LEU A 48 -22.02 11.43 -34.57
N MET A 49 -21.92 10.54 -33.59
CA MET A 49 -20.74 9.70 -33.39
C MET A 49 -20.62 8.61 -34.46
N ARG A 50 -21.74 8.05 -34.93
CA ARG A 50 -21.80 7.12 -36.07
C ARG A 50 -21.26 7.78 -37.34
N ASP A 51 -21.78 8.96 -37.69
CA ASP A 51 -21.33 9.73 -38.86
C ASP A 51 -19.83 10.05 -38.79
N LEU A 52 -19.33 10.45 -37.62
CA LEU A 52 -17.90 10.71 -37.43
C LEU A 52 -17.07 9.44 -37.68
N ALA A 53 -17.49 8.29 -37.13
CA ALA A 53 -16.79 7.02 -37.32
C ALA A 53 -16.79 6.55 -38.78
N GLU A 54 -17.92 6.68 -39.49
CA GLU A 54 -18.06 6.34 -40.91
C GLU A 54 -17.13 7.17 -41.80
N ARG A 55 -16.92 8.45 -41.48
CA ARG A 55 -16.01 9.33 -42.22
C ARG A 55 -14.54 9.03 -41.97
N ILE A 56 -14.18 8.60 -40.76
CA ILE A 56 -12.79 8.25 -40.41
C ILE A 56 -12.38 6.90 -41.00
N LEU A 57 -13.27 5.90 -40.96
CA LEU A 57 -12.98 4.51 -41.29
C LEU A 57 -12.27 4.29 -42.65
N PRO A 58 -12.68 4.89 -43.79
CA PRO A 58 -12.05 4.65 -45.09
C PRO A 58 -10.67 5.30 -45.26
N VAL A 59 -10.33 6.29 -44.44
CA VAL A 59 -9.06 7.04 -44.51
C VAL A 59 -8.09 6.69 -43.39
N TYR A 60 -8.54 5.90 -42.41
CA TYR A 60 -7.71 5.51 -41.28
C TYR A 60 -6.55 4.60 -41.71
N GLN A 61 -5.33 4.99 -41.36
CA GLN A 61 -4.12 4.22 -41.61
C GLN A 61 -3.26 4.22 -40.34
N GLU A 62 -2.67 3.08 -40.03
CA GLU A 62 -1.71 2.92 -38.95
C GLU A 62 -0.69 1.86 -39.36
N ALA A 63 0.60 2.14 -39.12
CA ALA A 63 1.68 1.25 -39.52
C ALA A 63 1.71 -0.04 -38.67
N ASP A 64 1.38 0.09 -37.38
CA ASP A 64 1.25 -1.06 -36.49
C ASP A 64 -0.08 -1.77 -36.75
N THR A 65 -0.01 -3.04 -37.17
CA THR A 65 -1.21 -3.83 -37.47
C THR A 65 -2.06 -4.11 -36.24
N ASP A 66 -1.45 -4.28 -35.06
CA ASP A 66 -2.22 -4.58 -33.85
C ASP A 66 -3.00 -3.34 -33.38
N GLY A 67 -2.36 -2.17 -33.39
CA GLY A 67 -3.01 -0.86 -33.21
C GLY A 67 -4.10 -0.60 -34.25
N PHE A 68 -3.80 -0.87 -35.53
CA PHE A 68 -4.73 -0.67 -36.63
C PHE A 68 -6.02 -1.46 -36.40
N LEU A 69 -5.91 -2.76 -36.10
CA LEU A 69 -7.07 -3.62 -35.84
C LEU A 69 -7.86 -3.15 -34.62
N ALA A 70 -7.21 -2.71 -33.54
CA ALA A 70 -7.91 -2.20 -32.36
C ALA A 70 -8.67 -0.90 -32.65
N ASN A 71 -8.10 -0.03 -33.48
CA ASN A 71 -8.71 1.24 -33.90
C ASN A 71 -9.88 1.03 -34.85
N VAL A 72 -9.67 0.22 -35.88
CA VAL A 72 -10.70 -0.14 -36.86
C VAL A 72 -11.86 -0.86 -36.20
N THR A 73 -11.61 -1.75 -35.24
CA THR A 73 -12.68 -2.40 -34.46
C THR A 73 -13.58 -1.36 -33.79
N ALA A 74 -13.01 -0.39 -33.09
CA ALA A 74 -13.81 0.64 -32.41
C ALA A 74 -14.62 1.51 -33.39
N LEU A 75 -13.99 1.91 -34.50
CA LEU A 75 -14.67 2.65 -35.57
C LEU A 75 -15.84 1.85 -36.17
N GLN A 76 -15.63 0.56 -36.45
CA GLN A 76 -16.66 -0.34 -36.97
C GLN A 76 -17.80 -0.57 -35.99
N ILE A 77 -17.53 -0.62 -34.68
CA ILE A 77 -18.61 -0.71 -33.67
C ILE A 77 -19.46 0.56 -33.70
N VAL A 78 -18.83 1.74 -33.64
CA VAL A 78 -19.55 3.02 -33.57
C VAL A 78 -20.28 3.32 -34.89
N SER A 79 -19.73 2.88 -36.03
CA SER A 79 -20.40 2.96 -37.33
C SER A 79 -21.54 1.95 -37.51
N GLY A 80 -21.75 1.02 -36.57
CA GLY A 80 -22.75 -0.05 -36.68
C GLY A 80 -22.36 -1.24 -37.58
N ALA A 81 -21.11 -1.32 -38.04
CA ALA A 81 -20.58 -2.41 -38.86
C ALA A 81 -20.16 -3.62 -37.99
N TYR A 82 -21.08 -4.16 -37.19
CA TYR A 82 -20.78 -5.12 -36.12
C TYR A 82 -20.13 -6.44 -36.58
N ARG A 83 -20.46 -6.95 -37.78
CA ARG A 83 -19.80 -8.14 -38.35
C ARG A 83 -18.32 -7.86 -38.60
N ALA A 84 -18.01 -6.76 -39.28
CA ALA A 84 -16.64 -6.35 -39.56
C ALA A 84 -15.87 -6.06 -38.26
N ALA A 85 -16.51 -5.42 -37.28
CA ALA A 85 -15.95 -5.20 -35.95
C ALA A 85 -15.56 -6.52 -35.27
N PHE A 86 -16.45 -7.51 -35.27
CA PHE A 86 -16.17 -8.81 -34.65
C PHE A 86 -15.04 -9.55 -35.36
N ASP A 87 -14.96 -9.48 -36.70
CA ASP A 87 -13.88 -10.09 -37.49
C ASP A 87 -12.51 -9.40 -37.26
N SER A 88 -12.47 -8.07 -37.22
CA SER A 88 -11.27 -7.29 -36.89
C SER A 88 -10.78 -7.61 -35.47
N SER A 89 -11.71 -7.62 -34.52
CA SER A 89 -11.47 -7.95 -33.12
C SER A 89 -10.94 -9.39 -32.96
N LYS A 90 -11.54 -10.36 -33.66
CA LYS A 90 -11.08 -11.75 -33.70
C LYS A 90 -9.68 -11.86 -34.31
N SER A 91 -9.41 -11.14 -35.39
CA SER A 91 -8.08 -11.10 -36.03
C SER A 91 -7.01 -10.57 -35.07
N LEU A 92 -7.33 -9.52 -34.31
CA LEU A 92 -6.44 -9.01 -33.27
C LEU A 92 -6.21 -10.06 -32.17
N ARG A 93 -7.26 -10.67 -31.62
CA ARG A 93 -7.12 -11.74 -30.60
C ARG A 93 -6.26 -12.90 -31.10
N SER A 94 -6.44 -13.35 -32.34
CA SER A 94 -5.60 -14.42 -32.94
C SER A 94 -4.13 -14.02 -33.02
N ARG A 95 -3.83 -12.78 -33.41
CA ARG A 95 -2.44 -12.26 -33.47
C ARG A 95 -1.80 -12.07 -32.09
N ARG A 96 -2.62 -11.97 -31.04
CA ARG A 96 -2.20 -11.83 -29.65
C ARG A 96 -2.08 -13.17 -28.92
N GLN A 97 -2.41 -14.30 -29.56
CA GLN A 97 -2.21 -15.62 -28.96
C GLN A 97 -0.72 -15.86 -28.62
N GLY A 98 -0.45 -16.32 -27.39
CA GLY A 98 0.91 -16.54 -26.89
C GLY A 98 1.68 -15.27 -26.50
N LYS A 99 1.10 -14.08 -26.68
CA LYS A 99 1.67 -12.81 -26.19
C LYS A 99 1.15 -12.48 -24.78
N PRO A 100 1.79 -11.55 -24.04
CA PRO A 100 1.30 -11.11 -22.74
C PRO A 100 -0.15 -10.60 -22.80
N PHE A 101 -0.93 -10.91 -21.75
CA PHE A 101 -2.32 -10.49 -21.58
C PHE A 101 -2.44 -9.01 -21.16
N ASP A 102 -1.99 -8.14 -22.05
CA ASP A 102 -1.92 -6.70 -21.86
C ASP A 102 -3.23 -5.96 -22.22
N ASP A 103 -3.21 -4.64 -22.06
CA ASP A 103 -4.33 -3.74 -22.36
C ASP A 103 -4.91 -3.91 -23.76
N LEU A 104 -4.05 -4.15 -24.75
CA LEU A 104 -4.47 -4.34 -26.13
C LEU A 104 -5.25 -5.64 -26.30
N THR A 105 -4.78 -6.71 -25.67
CA THR A 105 -5.44 -8.01 -25.67
C THR A 105 -6.79 -7.96 -24.94
N GLN A 106 -6.82 -7.31 -23.77
CA GLN A 106 -8.05 -7.11 -23.01
C GLN A 106 -9.08 -6.31 -23.80
N ARG A 107 -8.65 -5.23 -24.45
CA ARG A 107 -9.53 -4.43 -25.30
C ARG A 107 -10.08 -5.21 -26.49
N ALA A 108 -9.25 -6.03 -27.14
CA ALA A 108 -9.72 -6.90 -28.21
C ALA A 108 -10.82 -7.88 -27.76
N ILE A 109 -10.82 -8.30 -26.48
CA ILE A 109 -11.88 -9.11 -25.90
C ILE A 109 -13.12 -8.25 -25.60
N LEU A 110 -12.96 -7.12 -24.91
CA LEU A 110 -14.07 -6.22 -24.54
C LEU A 110 -14.85 -5.71 -25.75
N ASP A 111 -14.15 -5.17 -26.74
CA ASP A 111 -14.76 -4.68 -27.99
C ASP A 111 -15.38 -5.85 -28.76
N GLY A 112 -14.78 -7.04 -28.68
CA GLY A 112 -15.29 -8.28 -29.25
C GLY A 112 -16.61 -8.75 -28.63
N ILE A 113 -16.76 -8.67 -27.31
CA ILE A 113 -18.01 -9.01 -26.60
C ILE A 113 -19.14 -8.14 -27.10
N TYR A 114 -18.93 -6.82 -27.14
CA TYR A 114 -19.97 -5.89 -27.55
C TYR A 114 -20.32 -6.03 -29.05
N ALA A 115 -19.31 -6.14 -29.93
CA ALA A 115 -19.54 -6.37 -31.36
C ALA A 115 -20.31 -7.68 -31.61
N ARG A 116 -19.96 -8.75 -30.88
CA ARG A 116 -20.64 -10.05 -30.98
C ARG A 116 -22.07 -9.99 -30.48
N ALA A 117 -22.33 -9.30 -29.36
CA ALA A 117 -23.67 -9.09 -28.83
C ALA A 117 -24.57 -8.37 -29.85
N ARG A 118 -24.09 -7.26 -30.42
CA ARG A 118 -24.83 -6.50 -31.44
C ARG A 118 -25.05 -7.28 -32.73
N LEU A 119 -24.10 -8.13 -33.12
CA LEU A 119 -24.26 -9.03 -34.26
C LEU A 119 -25.35 -10.08 -34.01
N LEU A 120 -25.39 -10.68 -32.81
CA LEU A 120 -26.40 -11.65 -32.41
C LEU A 120 -27.81 -11.02 -32.34
N GLU A 121 -27.91 -9.79 -31.82
CA GLU A 121 -29.14 -9.00 -31.83
C GLU A 121 -29.67 -8.78 -33.26
N ALA A 122 -28.78 -8.45 -34.21
CA ALA A 122 -29.14 -8.19 -35.60
C ALA A 122 -29.46 -9.46 -36.41
N ASP A 123 -28.62 -10.50 -36.32
CA ASP A 123 -28.72 -11.71 -37.14
C ASP A 123 -29.75 -12.70 -36.59
N GLU A 124 -29.77 -12.91 -35.26
CA GLU A 124 -30.57 -13.95 -34.61
C GLU A 124 -31.82 -13.39 -33.91
N ARG A 125 -32.03 -12.07 -33.94
CA ARG A 125 -33.17 -11.37 -33.29
C ARG A 125 -33.29 -11.69 -31.80
N LEU A 126 -32.16 -11.91 -31.13
CA LEU A 126 -32.10 -12.04 -29.68
C LEU A 126 -32.30 -10.67 -29.02
N ASP A 127 -32.89 -10.65 -27.83
CA ASP A 127 -32.82 -9.47 -26.96
C ASP A 127 -31.35 -9.17 -26.61
N PHE A 128 -31.02 -7.88 -26.45
CA PHE A 128 -29.64 -7.46 -26.19
C PHE A 128 -29.07 -8.12 -24.93
N ALA A 129 -29.86 -8.33 -23.88
CA ALA A 129 -29.39 -8.97 -22.66
C ALA A 129 -28.92 -10.41 -22.91
N ASP A 130 -29.72 -11.19 -23.64
CA ASP A 130 -29.40 -12.58 -24.00
C ASP A 130 -28.21 -12.65 -24.97
N ALA A 131 -28.20 -11.75 -25.95
CA ALA A 131 -27.11 -11.63 -26.92
C ALA A 131 -25.77 -11.29 -26.22
N TYR A 132 -25.80 -10.36 -25.27
CA TYR A 132 -24.61 -9.96 -24.50
C TYR A 132 -24.15 -11.07 -23.57
N ALA A 133 -25.06 -11.75 -22.88
CA ALA A 133 -24.73 -12.90 -22.03
C ALA A 133 -24.02 -14.01 -22.82
N ARG A 134 -24.54 -14.35 -24.00
CA ARG A 134 -23.94 -15.36 -24.90
C ARG A 134 -22.57 -14.93 -25.42
N ALA A 135 -22.44 -13.67 -25.85
CA ALA A 135 -21.17 -13.11 -26.32
C ALA A 135 -20.10 -13.06 -25.22
N PHE A 136 -20.50 -12.67 -24.00
CA PHE A 136 -19.65 -12.68 -22.82
C PHE A 136 -19.14 -14.10 -22.55
N GLN A 137 -20.05 -15.09 -22.49
CA GLN A 137 -19.67 -16.48 -22.27
C GLN A 137 -18.73 -17.00 -23.37
N GLU A 138 -19.02 -16.73 -24.65
CA GLU A 138 -18.22 -17.17 -25.80
C GLU A 138 -16.75 -16.71 -25.69
N LEU A 139 -16.52 -15.49 -25.20
CA LEU A 139 -15.19 -14.87 -25.17
C LEU A 139 -14.49 -14.94 -23.82
N VAL A 140 -15.22 -15.11 -22.71
CA VAL A 140 -14.65 -15.16 -21.36
C VAL A 140 -14.42 -16.60 -20.90
N LEU A 141 -15.31 -17.54 -21.21
CA LEU A 141 -15.20 -18.94 -20.77
C LEU A 141 -13.85 -19.61 -21.14
N PRO A 142 -13.24 -19.35 -22.31
CA PRO A 142 -11.94 -19.93 -22.69
C PRO A 142 -10.75 -19.33 -21.94
N LEU A 143 -10.91 -18.17 -21.31
CA LEU A 143 -9.83 -17.51 -20.56
C LEU A 143 -9.52 -18.27 -19.28
N ASP A 144 -8.26 -18.20 -18.84
CA ASP A 144 -7.91 -18.65 -17.48
C ASP A 144 -8.54 -17.74 -16.41
N ASN A 145 -8.44 -18.14 -15.14
CA ASN A 145 -9.06 -17.41 -14.03
C ASN A 145 -8.53 -15.98 -13.86
N ALA A 146 -7.22 -15.76 -14.07
CA ALA A 146 -6.62 -14.44 -13.92
C ALA A 146 -7.00 -13.51 -15.08
N GLN A 147 -7.00 -14.05 -16.30
CA GLN A 147 -7.43 -13.35 -17.50
C GLN A 147 -8.92 -12.97 -17.44
N ALA A 148 -9.78 -13.90 -17.04
CA ALA A 148 -11.21 -13.64 -16.87
C ALA A 148 -11.46 -12.55 -15.82
N GLN A 149 -10.80 -12.63 -14.66
CA GLN A 149 -10.91 -11.61 -13.62
C GLN A 149 -10.46 -10.23 -14.13
N ALA A 150 -9.38 -10.15 -14.91
CA ALA A 150 -8.92 -8.90 -15.50
C ALA A 150 -9.93 -8.29 -16.49
N ILE A 151 -10.63 -9.11 -17.28
CA ILE A 151 -11.73 -8.66 -18.14
C ILE A 151 -12.92 -8.16 -17.32
N MET A 152 -13.35 -8.94 -16.32
CA MET A 152 -14.47 -8.59 -15.44
C MET A 152 -14.20 -7.27 -14.71
N ALA A 153 -13.00 -7.08 -14.16
CA ALA A 153 -12.61 -5.84 -13.49
C ALA A 153 -12.69 -4.61 -14.42
N ARG A 154 -12.40 -4.75 -15.72
CA ARG A 154 -12.55 -3.65 -16.70
C ARG A 154 -13.98 -3.37 -17.07
N LEU A 155 -14.83 -4.39 -17.10
CA LEU A 155 -16.27 -4.24 -17.34
C LEU A 155 -16.95 -3.54 -16.15
N GLU A 156 -16.51 -3.80 -14.91
CA GLU A 156 -17.04 -3.21 -13.68
C GLU A 156 -16.76 -1.70 -13.52
N ILE A 157 -15.83 -1.13 -14.29
CA ILE A 157 -15.51 0.30 -14.18
C ILE A 157 -16.80 1.12 -14.36
N PRO A 158 -17.22 1.91 -13.35
CA PRO A 158 -18.51 2.59 -13.37
C PRO A 158 -18.68 3.54 -14.56
N LEU A 159 -19.90 3.63 -15.10
CA LEU A 159 -20.25 4.51 -16.22
C LEU A 159 -19.79 5.97 -15.99
N ALA A 160 -19.89 6.45 -14.75
CA ALA A 160 -19.50 7.81 -14.36
C ALA A 160 -18.04 8.15 -14.69
N VAL A 161 -17.13 7.17 -14.66
CA VAL A 161 -15.70 7.34 -14.99
C VAL A 161 -15.50 7.77 -16.44
N TYR A 162 -16.41 7.38 -17.34
CA TYR A 162 -16.32 7.70 -18.77
C TYR A 162 -17.17 8.91 -19.18
N ARG A 163 -18.25 9.20 -18.44
CA ARG A 163 -19.18 10.30 -18.76
C ARG A 163 -18.49 11.66 -18.73
N GLU A 164 -17.72 11.92 -17.68
CA GLU A 164 -17.11 13.24 -17.48
C GLU A 164 -16.01 13.57 -18.51
N PRO A 165 -15.03 12.69 -18.78
CA PRO A 165 -14.06 12.92 -19.85
C PRO A 165 -14.70 13.11 -21.23
N LEU A 166 -15.78 12.37 -21.52
CA LEU A 166 -16.52 12.51 -22.78
C LEU A 166 -17.20 13.88 -22.89
N ARG A 167 -17.85 14.35 -21.82
CA ARG A 167 -18.45 15.69 -21.77
C ARG A 167 -17.39 16.78 -21.99
N GLN A 168 -16.24 16.67 -21.32
CA GLN A 168 -15.13 17.61 -21.49
C GLN A 168 -14.59 17.59 -22.93
N ALA A 169 -14.52 16.41 -23.56
CA ALA A 169 -14.12 16.31 -24.95
C ALA A 169 -15.14 16.97 -25.91
N PHE A 170 -16.44 16.79 -25.68
CA PHE A 170 -17.49 17.49 -26.42
C PHE A 170 -17.40 19.00 -26.25
N ASP A 171 -17.22 19.50 -25.02
CA ASP A 171 -17.09 20.93 -24.75
C ASP A 171 -15.86 21.53 -25.45
N ARG A 172 -14.72 20.83 -25.43
CA ARG A 172 -13.46 21.26 -26.06
C ARG A 172 -13.61 21.48 -27.57
N TRP A 173 -14.34 20.61 -28.27
CA TRP A 173 -14.47 20.67 -29.73
C TRP A 173 -15.67 21.48 -30.21
N ARG A 174 -16.63 21.79 -29.32
CA ARG A 174 -17.83 22.59 -29.64
C ARG A 174 -17.50 23.96 -30.25
N ALA A 175 -16.48 24.64 -29.73
CA ALA A 175 -16.06 25.95 -30.22
C ALA A 175 -15.23 25.90 -31.51
N LYS A 176 -14.61 24.75 -31.82
CA LYS A 176 -13.65 24.61 -32.93
C LYS A 176 -14.32 24.16 -34.22
N GLY A 177 -15.38 23.36 -34.15
CA GLY A 177 -16.15 22.92 -35.32
C GLY A 177 -15.45 21.90 -36.24
N SER A 178 -14.14 21.69 -36.05
CA SER A 178 -13.38 20.57 -36.61
C SER A 178 -12.45 19.95 -35.56
N LEU A 179 -12.08 18.69 -35.76
CA LEU A 179 -11.09 17.99 -34.94
C LEU A 179 -10.12 17.15 -35.81
N PRO A 180 -8.81 17.12 -35.47
CA PRO A 180 -7.83 16.28 -36.15
C PRO A 180 -8.16 14.79 -36.05
N GLN A 181 -7.75 13.98 -37.02
CA GLN A 181 -7.99 12.53 -37.07
C GLN A 181 -7.65 11.79 -35.75
N ALA A 182 -6.53 12.13 -35.11
CA ALA A 182 -6.11 11.50 -33.86
C ALA A 182 -7.08 11.80 -32.70
N ASP A 183 -7.51 13.07 -32.59
CA ASP A 183 -8.50 13.48 -31.59
C ASP A 183 -9.90 12.91 -31.92
N ALA A 184 -10.25 12.80 -33.20
CA ALA A 184 -11.49 12.19 -33.65
C ALA A 184 -11.58 10.70 -33.25
N LEU A 185 -10.50 9.95 -33.48
CA LEU A 185 -10.37 8.56 -33.05
C LEU A 185 -10.42 8.42 -31.51
N ALA A 186 -9.73 9.30 -30.78
CA ALA A 186 -9.78 9.33 -29.32
C ALA A 186 -11.20 9.60 -28.80
N LEU A 187 -11.94 10.49 -29.46
CA LEU A 187 -13.33 10.77 -29.14
C LEU A 187 -14.24 9.57 -29.41
N VAL A 188 -14.09 8.90 -30.56
CA VAL A 188 -14.82 7.67 -30.89
C VAL A 188 -14.59 6.58 -29.83
N ARG A 189 -13.34 6.38 -29.39
CA ARG A 189 -13.01 5.40 -28.34
C ARG A 189 -13.65 5.75 -26.99
N THR A 190 -13.61 7.02 -26.61
CA THR A 190 -14.24 7.50 -25.37
C THR A 190 -15.76 7.33 -25.43
N TRP A 191 -16.38 7.67 -26.56
CA TRP A 191 -17.81 7.44 -26.82
C TRP A 191 -18.16 5.95 -26.72
N LEU A 192 -17.42 5.07 -27.41
CA LEU A 192 -17.65 3.62 -27.35
C LEU A 192 -17.59 3.10 -25.91
N SER A 193 -16.63 3.57 -25.12
CA SER A 193 -16.46 3.16 -23.72
C SER A 193 -17.66 3.55 -22.85
N PHE A 194 -18.25 4.72 -23.10
CA PHE A 194 -19.45 5.22 -22.44
C PHE A 194 -20.72 4.52 -22.93
N ASP A 195 -20.96 4.52 -24.24
CA ASP A 195 -22.17 3.99 -24.86
C ASP A 195 -22.33 2.48 -24.62
N SER A 196 -21.27 1.69 -24.83
CA SER A 196 -21.35 0.24 -24.59
C SER A 196 -21.72 -0.09 -23.14
N ARG A 197 -21.12 0.60 -22.16
CA ARG A 197 -21.41 0.42 -20.72
C ARG A 197 -22.85 0.75 -20.38
N ARG A 198 -23.39 1.85 -20.89
CA ARG A 198 -24.80 2.20 -20.69
C ARG A 198 -25.72 1.04 -21.09
N ASN A 199 -25.36 0.26 -22.10
CA ASN A 199 -26.15 -0.88 -22.56
C ASN A 199 -25.97 -2.15 -21.70
N TYR A 200 -24.77 -2.47 -21.21
CA TYR A 200 -24.51 -3.74 -20.50
C TYR A 200 -24.38 -3.65 -18.98
N SER A 201 -24.24 -2.46 -18.38
CA SER A 201 -23.83 -2.34 -16.96
C SER A 201 -24.80 -3.02 -15.99
N ALA A 202 -26.10 -2.97 -16.29
CA ALA A 202 -27.13 -3.62 -15.47
C ALA A 202 -27.07 -5.16 -15.52
N LEU A 203 -26.41 -5.74 -16.53
CA LEU A 203 -26.29 -7.19 -16.73
C LEU A 203 -25.12 -7.80 -15.95
N LEU A 204 -24.09 -6.99 -15.67
CA LEU A 204 -22.81 -7.46 -15.13
C LEU A 204 -22.93 -8.25 -13.81
N PRO A 205 -23.76 -7.84 -12.82
CA PRO A 205 -23.83 -8.56 -11.55
C PRO A 205 -24.20 -10.04 -11.71
N GLU A 206 -25.22 -10.35 -12.53
CA GLU A 206 -25.65 -11.74 -12.74
C GLU A 206 -24.65 -12.50 -13.63
N LEU A 207 -24.09 -11.85 -14.66
CA LEU A 207 -23.07 -12.46 -15.52
C LEU A 207 -21.82 -12.88 -14.72
N PHE A 208 -21.35 -12.02 -13.83
CA PHE A 208 -20.20 -12.33 -12.99
C PHE A 208 -20.53 -13.37 -11.94
N ALA A 209 -21.72 -13.33 -11.35
CA ALA A 209 -22.15 -14.39 -10.43
C ALA A 209 -22.19 -15.75 -11.15
N ALA A 210 -22.73 -15.81 -12.37
CA ALA A 210 -22.75 -17.03 -13.18
C ALA A 210 -21.34 -17.51 -13.56
N GLU A 211 -20.48 -16.61 -14.02
CA GLU A 211 -19.10 -16.94 -14.38
C GLU A 211 -18.32 -17.45 -13.17
N ASN A 212 -18.44 -16.79 -12.03
CA ASN A 212 -17.79 -17.20 -10.78
C ASN A 212 -18.29 -18.57 -10.29
N ARG A 213 -19.60 -18.85 -10.36
CA ARG A 213 -20.16 -20.18 -10.05
C ARG A 213 -19.61 -21.28 -10.97
N SER A 214 -19.27 -20.95 -12.21
CA SER A 214 -18.68 -21.91 -13.16
C SER A 214 -17.18 -22.15 -12.93
N ARG A 215 -16.46 -21.14 -12.43
CA ARG A 215 -15.01 -21.16 -12.24
C ARG A 215 -14.58 -21.63 -10.87
N TYR A 216 -15.42 -21.43 -9.85
CA TYR A 216 -15.05 -21.63 -8.46
C TYR A 216 -16.10 -22.41 -7.70
N LEU A 217 -15.61 -23.19 -6.74
CA LEU A 217 -16.43 -23.81 -5.72
C LEU A 217 -16.16 -23.05 -4.42
N ALA A 218 -17.19 -22.37 -3.93
CA ALA A 218 -17.14 -21.57 -2.71
C ALA A 218 -18.00 -22.22 -1.63
N GLU A 219 -17.43 -22.35 -0.44
CA GLU A 219 -18.08 -22.90 0.75
C GLU A 219 -17.90 -21.89 1.89
N GLY A 220 -19.01 -21.37 2.42
CA GLY A 220 -19.02 -20.43 3.54
C GLY A 220 -19.43 -21.11 4.86
N ASP A 221 -19.08 -20.49 5.99
CA ASP A 221 -19.38 -21.00 7.34
C ASP A 221 -18.93 -22.45 7.59
N ILE A 222 -17.76 -22.82 7.07
CA ILE A 222 -17.13 -24.10 7.40
C ILE A 222 -16.79 -24.09 8.89
N ARG A 223 -17.24 -25.12 9.60
CA ARG A 223 -17.00 -25.29 11.04
C ARG A 223 -15.90 -26.29 11.27
N ILE A 224 -14.72 -25.78 11.61
CA ILE A 224 -13.53 -26.58 11.88
C ILE A 224 -13.46 -26.82 13.39
N PRO A 225 -13.63 -28.08 13.87
CA PRO A 225 -13.55 -28.37 15.29
C PRO A 225 -12.10 -28.22 15.77
N VAL A 226 -11.93 -27.49 16.87
CA VAL A 226 -10.64 -27.32 17.56
C VAL A 226 -10.78 -27.70 19.02
N ARG A 227 -9.66 -27.82 19.75
CA ARG A 227 -9.74 -28.14 21.18
C ARG A 227 -10.58 -27.09 21.91
N ALA A 228 -11.68 -27.54 22.52
CA ALA A 228 -12.63 -26.73 23.27
C ALA A 228 -13.22 -25.54 22.49
N GLY A 229 -13.49 -25.69 21.19
CA GLY A 229 -14.14 -24.65 20.39
C GLY A 229 -14.30 -25.01 18.92
N VAL A 230 -14.73 -24.02 18.14
CA VAL A 230 -14.90 -24.12 16.68
C VAL A 230 -14.26 -22.89 16.05
N ILE A 231 -13.60 -23.10 14.92
CA ILE A 231 -13.14 -22.04 14.03
C ILE A 231 -14.07 -22.01 12.81
N HIS A 232 -14.55 -20.83 12.47
CA HIS A 232 -15.33 -20.61 11.26
C HIS A 232 -14.40 -20.23 10.12
N ALA A 233 -14.69 -20.69 8.91
CA ALA A 233 -13.89 -20.37 7.74
C ALA A 233 -14.73 -20.27 6.47
N ASN A 234 -14.24 -19.47 5.52
CA ASN A 234 -14.67 -19.48 4.14
C ASN A 234 -13.59 -20.14 3.29
N LEU A 235 -14.02 -20.92 2.30
CA LEU A 235 -13.17 -21.60 1.35
C LEU A 235 -13.61 -21.25 -0.06
N VAL A 236 -12.64 -20.99 -0.94
CA VAL A 236 -12.86 -20.92 -2.38
C VAL A 236 -11.76 -21.71 -3.07
N ARG A 237 -12.14 -22.61 -3.98
CA ARG A 237 -11.19 -23.36 -4.81
C ARG A 237 -11.55 -23.29 -6.30
N PRO A 238 -10.57 -23.43 -7.20
CA PRO A 238 -10.85 -23.57 -8.63
C PRO A 238 -11.76 -24.79 -8.89
N GLY A 239 -12.89 -24.56 -9.55
CA GLY A 239 -13.90 -25.57 -9.86
C GLY A 239 -13.48 -26.53 -10.98
N ARG A 240 -12.55 -26.12 -11.84
CA ARG A 240 -12.00 -26.93 -12.95
C ARG A 240 -10.68 -27.63 -12.62
N ALA A 241 -10.24 -27.64 -11.36
CA ALA A 241 -8.99 -28.31 -10.99
C ALA A 241 -9.16 -29.84 -11.05
N GLU A 242 -8.26 -30.51 -11.76
CA GLU A 242 -8.27 -31.98 -11.95
C GLU A 242 -7.51 -32.74 -10.83
N GLY A 243 -6.95 -32.04 -9.84
CA GLY A 243 -6.15 -32.64 -8.78
C GLY A 243 -6.09 -31.83 -7.50
N ALA A 244 -5.38 -32.38 -6.52
CA ALA A 244 -5.12 -31.73 -5.24
C ALA A 244 -4.24 -30.48 -5.43
N LEU A 245 -4.52 -29.42 -4.69
CA LEU A 245 -3.88 -28.11 -4.82
C LEU A 245 -3.24 -27.65 -3.50
N PRO A 246 -2.18 -26.82 -3.59
CA PRO A 246 -1.66 -26.14 -2.42
C PRO A 246 -2.66 -25.10 -1.91
N THR A 247 -2.62 -24.84 -0.61
CA THR A 247 -3.57 -23.95 0.08
C THR A 247 -2.91 -22.67 0.54
N LEU A 248 -3.56 -21.53 0.30
CA LEU A 248 -3.24 -20.25 0.94
C LEU A 248 -4.24 -20.00 2.07
N LEU A 249 -3.73 -19.93 3.30
CA LEU A 249 -4.50 -19.69 4.51
C LEU A 249 -4.28 -18.26 5.01
N ARG A 250 -5.36 -17.49 5.13
CA ARG A 250 -5.40 -16.30 5.97
C ARG A 250 -6.12 -16.64 7.27
N PHE A 251 -5.51 -16.30 8.40
CA PHE A 251 -6.13 -16.43 9.72
C PHE A 251 -6.33 -15.04 10.31
N THR A 252 -7.57 -14.55 10.31
CA THR A 252 -7.90 -13.14 10.59
C THR A 252 -9.02 -12.99 11.62
N LEU A 253 -9.18 -11.80 12.15
CA LEU A 253 -10.34 -11.40 12.95
C LEU A 253 -11.33 -10.52 12.17
N ASP A 254 -10.91 -10.01 11.01
CA ASP A 254 -11.68 -9.10 10.17
C ASP A 254 -12.36 -9.87 9.02
N PRO A 255 -13.69 -10.00 9.02
CA PRO A 255 -14.43 -10.62 7.92
C PRO A 255 -14.22 -9.94 6.56
N ALA A 256 -13.84 -8.65 6.54
CA ALA A 256 -13.57 -7.92 5.30
C ALA A 256 -12.25 -8.35 4.62
N GLU A 257 -11.35 -9.00 5.35
CA GLU A 257 -10.07 -9.50 4.83
C GLU A 257 -10.20 -10.89 4.16
N ASP A 258 -11.29 -11.18 3.43
CA ASP A 258 -11.45 -12.49 2.78
C ASP A 258 -10.61 -12.61 1.48
N ASP A 259 -9.46 -13.27 1.58
CA ASP A 259 -8.54 -13.52 0.45
C ASP A 259 -8.78 -14.88 -0.23
N ALA A 260 -9.82 -15.62 0.15
CA ALA A 260 -10.07 -16.96 -0.38
C ALA A 260 -10.28 -16.93 -1.90
N HIS A 261 -11.13 -16.02 -2.38
CA HIS A 261 -11.39 -15.87 -3.81
C HIS A 261 -10.14 -15.39 -4.59
N ARG A 262 -9.38 -14.43 -4.03
CA ARG A 262 -8.13 -13.95 -4.61
C ARG A 262 -7.11 -15.07 -4.79
N SER A 263 -7.04 -15.97 -3.82
CA SER A 263 -6.17 -17.15 -3.88
C SER A 263 -6.62 -18.15 -4.96
N ALA A 264 -7.94 -18.36 -5.09
CA ALA A 264 -8.52 -19.24 -6.12
C ALA A 264 -8.32 -18.72 -7.55
N ILE A 265 -8.35 -17.39 -7.75
CA ILE A 265 -8.00 -16.77 -9.04
C ILE A 265 -6.59 -17.19 -9.48
N LYS A 266 -5.65 -17.31 -8.54
CA LYS A 266 -4.28 -17.76 -8.80
C LYS A 266 -4.11 -19.28 -8.82
N GLY A 267 -5.19 -20.06 -8.74
CA GLY A 267 -5.11 -21.53 -8.79
C GLY A 267 -4.70 -22.20 -7.48
N TYR A 268 -4.88 -21.55 -6.33
CA TYR A 268 -4.75 -22.16 -5.01
C TYR A 268 -6.12 -22.53 -4.44
N VAL A 269 -6.17 -23.43 -3.46
CA VAL A 269 -7.31 -23.38 -2.52
C VAL A 269 -7.10 -22.20 -1.59
N GLY A 270 -8.04 -21.25 -1.60
CA GLY A 270 -8.05 -20.12 -0.69
C GLY A 270 -8.90 -20.40 0.52
N ILE A 271 -8.37 -20.18 1.72
CA ILE A 271 -9.12 -20.29 2.97
C ILE A 271 -8.89 -19.04 3.80
N THR A 272 -9.99 -18.42 4.22
CA THR A 272 -10.01 -17.39 5.24
C THR A 272 -10.66 -17.98 6.49
N ALA A 273 -9.86 -18.23 7.52
CA ALA A 273 -10.32 -18.73 8.80
C ALA A 273 -10.34 -17.61 9.84
N TYR A 274 -11.37 -17.61 10.68
CA TYR A 274 -11.61 -16.54 11.63
C TYR A 274 -11.18 -16.91 13.05
N VAL A 275 -10.56 -15.96 13.75
CA VAL A 275 -10.13 -16.10 15.14
C VAL A 275 -11.29 -16.62 16.01
N ARG A 276 -10.98 -17.52 16.93
CA ARG A 276 -11.96 -18.10 17.85
C ARG A 276 -12.82 -17.02 18.52
N GLY A 277 -14.14 -17.24 18.50
CA GLY A 277 -15.14 -16.29 18.98
C GLY A 277 -15.67 -15.36 17.89
N ARG A 278 -15.03 -15.28 16.72
CA ARG A 278 -15.65 -14.67 15.53
C ARG A 278 -16.64 -15.67 14.94
N THR A 279 -17.89 -15.55 15.37
CA THR A 279 -19.02 -16.33 14.88
C THR A 279 -19.82 -15.53 13.86
N PRO A 280 -20.51 -16.16 12.89
CA PRO A 280 -21.32 -15.46 11.90
C PRO A 280 -22.40 -14.56 12.50
N ASP A 281 -22.90 -14.89 13.70
CA ASP A 281 -23.89 -14.09 14.42
C ASP A 281 -23.28 -12.92 15.24
N GLY A 282 -21.95 -12.79 15.26
CA GLY A 282 -21.23 -11.73 15.96
C GLY A 282 -21.27 -11.80 17.49
N LYS A 283 -21.77 -12.89 18.09
CA LYS A 283 -21.99 -12.98 19.55
C LYS A 283 -20.83 -13.58 20.34
N GLY A 284 -19.86 -14.20 19.67
CA GLY A 284 -18.72 -14.81 20.35
C GLY A 284 -17.71 -13.77 20.86
N ALA A 285 -17.01 -14.12 21.94
CA ALA A 285 -15.98 -13.25 22.52
C ALA A 285 -14.63 -13.47 21.83
N VAL A 286 -14.17 -12.46 21.10
CA VAL A 286 -12.84 -12.46 20.46
C VAL A 286 -11.78 -12.05 21.48
N TRP A 287 -10.74 -12.88 21.62
CA TRP A 287 -9.59 -12.64 22.49
C TRP A 287 -8.30 -12.63 21.66
N PRO A 288 -7.91 -11.47 21.12
CA PRO A 288 -6.79 -11.35 20.21
C PRO A 288 -5.48 -11.90 20.79
N PHE A 289 -4.66 -12.52 19.94
CA PHE A 289 -3.35 -13.11 20.23
C PHE A 289 -3.36 -14.40 21.07
N VAL A 290 -4.42 -14.67 21.84
CA VAL A 290 -4.39 -15.67 22.93
C VAL A 290 -4.25 -17.10 22.43
N ARG A 291 -5.01 -17.50 21.40
CA ARG A 291 -5.05 -18.89 20.89
C ARG A 291 -4.71 -19.02 19.41
N ASP A 292 -4.44 -17.92 18.73
CA ASP A 292 -4.39 -17.88 17.27
C ASP A 292 -3.37 -18.86 16.69
N GLY A 293 -2.20 -19.00 17.30
CA GLY A 293 -1.22 -19.98 16.84
C GLY A 293 -1.67 -21.43 17.00
N GLU A 294 -2.42 -21.76 18.06
CA GLU A 294 -2.98 -23.11 18.27
C GLU A 294 -4.11 -23.39 17.28
N ASP A 295 -4.98 -22.40 17.11
CA ASP A 295 -6.16 -22.51 16.27
C ASP A 295 -5.79 -22.53 14.79
N ALA A 296 -4.81 -21.72 14.37
CA ALA A 296 -4.27 -21.76 13.01
C ALA A 296 -3.59 -23.10 12.69
N VAL A 297 -2.87 -23.71 13.64
CA VAL A 297 -2.31 -25.05 13.46
C VAL A 297 -3.42 -26.08 13.29
N ALA A 298 -4.48 -26.04 14.10
CA ALA A 298 -5.60 -26.95 13.97
C ALA A 298 -6.34 -26.80 12.63
N VAL A 299 -6.44 -25.57 12.11
CA VAL A 299 -6.96 -25.32 10.74
C VAL A 299 -6.03 -25.93 9.69
N ILE A 300 -4.71 -25.77 9.82
CA ILE A 300 -3.73 -26.40 8.92
C ILE A 300 -3.86 -27.93 8.94
N ASP A 301 -4.00 -28.53 10.12
CA ASP A 301 -4.18 -29.98 10.28
C ASP A 301 -5.50 -30.46 9.66
N TRP A 302 -6.57 -29.66 9.74
CA TRP A 302 -7.83 -29.94 9.06
C TRP A 302 -7.69 -29.85 7.53
N ILE A 303 -6.99 -28.83 7.03
CA ILE A 303 -6.75 -28.60 5.59
C ILE A 303 -6.12 -29.84 4.94
N VAL A 304 -5.08 -30.40 5.55
CA VAL A 304 -4.33 -31.53 4.94
C VAL A 304 -5.09 -32.86 4.95
N GLN A 305 -6.23 -32.93 5.63
CA GLN A 305 -7.11 -34.11 5.62
C GLN A 305 -8.13 -34.04 4.48
N GLN A 306 -8.23 -32.91 3.77
CA GLN A 306 -9.23 -32.73 2.73
C GLN A 306 -8.77 -33.34 1.40
N PRO A 307 -9.68 -33.95 0.61
CA PRO A 307 -9.32 -34.63 -0.64
C PRO A 307 -8.79 -33.68 -1.72
N TRP A 308 -9.08 -32.38 -1.62
CA TRP A 308 -8.59 -31.34 -2.52
C TRP A 308 -7.22 -30.79 -2.13
N SER A 309 -6.67 -31.17 -0.96
CA SER A 309 -5.39 -30.63 -0.46
C SER A 309 -4.22 -31.49 -0.91
N ASP A 310 -3.15 -30.87 -1.41
CA ASP A 310 -1.90 -31.55 -1.72
C ASP A 310 -0.95 -31.67 -0.51
N GLY A 311 -1.43 -31.28 0.69
CA GLY A 311 -0.68 -31.31 1.94
C GLY A 311 0.24 -30.10 2.16
N ARG A 312 0.34 -29.16 1.22
CA ARG A 312 1.17 -27.95 1.35
C ARG A 312 0.29 -26.73 1.65
N VAL A 313 0.61 -26.03 2.72
CA VAL A 313 -0.07 -24.80 3.14
C VAL A 313 0.94 -23.66 3.23
N ALA A 314 0.59 -22.48 2.73
CA ALA A 314 1.29 -21.25 3.08
C ALA A 314 0.32 -20.29 3.76
N MET A 315 0.81 -19.53 4.74
CA MET A 315 0.00 -18.49 5.37
C MET A 315 0.30 -17.13 4.80
N VAL A 316 -0.77 -16.37 4.54
CA VAL A 316 -0.71 -14.99 4.06
C VAL A 316 -1.47 -14.07 4.98
N GLY A 317 -1.05 -12.82 5.06
CA GLY A 317 -1.80 -11.84 5.82
C GLY A 317 -1.07 -10.52 5.99
N ASP A 318 -1.81 -9.54 6.43
CA ASP A 318 -1.34 -8.21 6.78
C ASP A 318 -1.68 -7.91 8.25
N GLY A 319 -0.91 -7.03 8.90
CA GLY A 319 -1.18 -6.62 10.29
C GLY A 319 -1.37 -7.80 11.24
N TYR A 320 -2.60 -7.97 11.73
CA TYR A 320 -2.98 -9.06 12.63
C TYR A 320 -2.86 -10.44 11.98
N SER A 321 -3.30 -10.59 10.74
CA SER A 321 -3.19 -11.84 9.98
C SER A 321 -1.72 -12.21 9.74
N GLY A 322 -0.86 -11.19 9.59
CA GLY A 322 0.59 -11.36 9.56
C GLY A 322 1.17 -11.88 10.89
N TYR A 323 0.69 -11.37 12.03
CA TYR A 323 1.02 -11.94 13.36
C TYR A 323 0.61 -13.41 13.46
N ALA A 324 -0.62 -13.74 13.05
CA ALA A 324 -1.15 -15.10 13.16
C ALA A 324 -0.29 -16.13 12.42
N ALA A 325 0.26 -15.74 11.26
CA ALA A 325 1.23 -16.56 10.51
C ALA A 325 2.50 -16.87 11.32
N TRP A 326 3.09 -15.87 12.00
CA TRP A 326 4.23 -16.08 12.90
C TRP A 326 3.87 -16.92 14.14
N ALA A 327 2.67 -16.71 14.69
CA ALA A 327 2.16 -17.45 15.85
C ALA A 327 1.91 -18.94 15.53
N ALA A 328 1.57 -19.27 14.28
CA ALA A 328 1.51 -20.64 13.78
C ALA A 328 2.91 -21.19 13.47
N ALA A 329 3.77 -20.41 12.80
CA ALA A 329 5.12 -20.83 12.42
C ALA A 329 5.99 -21.28 13.61
N ARG A 330 5.90 -20.60 14.76
CA ARG A 330 6.64 -21.01 15.98
C ARG A 330 6.26 -22.40 16.52
N ARG A 331 5.14 -22.97 16.06
CA ARG A 331 4.68 -24.33 16.39
C ARG A 331 5.09 -25.37 15.36
N ARG A 332 5.62 -24.95 14.20
CA ARG A 332 6.18 -25.80 13.14
C ARG A 332 5.25 -26.92 12.66
N PRO A 333 3.98 -26.62 12.29
CA PRO A 333 3.15 -27.62 11.63
C PRO A 333 3.81 -28.08 10.33
N ALA A 334 3.94 -29.40 10.13
CA ALA A 334 4.71 -29.97 9.03
C ALA A 334 4.20 -29.55 7.64
N ALA A 335 2.90 -29.26 7.53
CA ALA A 335 2.24 -28.82 6.31
C ALA A 335 2.51 -27.35 5.94
N LEU A 336 2.91 -26.51 6.90
CA LEU A 336 3.22 -25.11 6.62
C LEU A 336 4.57 -25.01 5.91
N LYS A 337 4.55 -24.52 4.67
CA LYS A 337 5.72 -24.44 3.80
C LYS A 337 6.29 -23.03 3.65
N ALA A 338 5.49 -21.99 3.92
CA ALA A 338 5.94 -20.60 3.89
C ALA A 338 4.98 -19.69 4.65
N ILE A 339 5.48 -18.52 5.06
CA ILE A 339 4.66 -17.39 5.49
C ILE A 339 5.01 -16.15 4.69
N ALA A 340 4.00 -15.39 4.26
CA ALA A 340 4.17 -14.16 3.48
C ALA A 340 3.32 -13.03 4.07
N THR A 341 3.96 -12.10 4.77
CA THR A 341 3.31 -11.14 5.66
C THR A 341 3.53 -9.69 5.23
N ILE A 342 2.51 -8.84 5.30
CA ILE A 342 2.64 -7.39 5.08
C ILE A 342 2.48 -6.66 6.41
N ALA A 343 3.48 -5.91 6.86
CA ALA A 343 3.45 -5.16 8.12
C ALA A 343 2.86 -5.96 9.30
N PRO A 344 3.37 -7.18 9.61
CA PRO A 344 2.81 -8.01 10.68
C PRO A 344 2.90 -7.30 12.03
N MET A 345 1.81 -7.33 12.81
CA MET A 345 1.79 -6.82 14.18
C MET A 345 2.69 -7.65 15.09
N ALA A 346 3.35 -7.01 16.06
CA ALA A 346 4.13 -7.68 17.08
C ALA A 346 3.62 -7.27 18.49
N PRO A 347 2.84 -8.13 19.17
CA PRO A 347 2.24 -7.81 20.47
C PRO A 347 3.26 -7.32 21.52
N GLY A 348 3.02 -6.14 22.07
CA GLY A 348 3.87 -5.42 23.02
C GLY A 348 5.14 -4.80 22.42
N ILE A 349 5.35 -4.90 21.10
CA ILE A 349 6.43 -4.21 20.37
C ILE A 349 5.87 -2.94 19.72
N ASP A 350 4.83 -3.09 18.90
CA ASP A 350 4.20 -2.01 18.13
C ASP A 350 2.69 -1.86 18.37
N PHE A 351 2.05 -2.90 18.89
CA PHE A 351 0.64 -2.90 19.29
C PHE A 351 0.44 -3.59 20.63
N PRO A 352 -0.40 -3.10 21.55
CA PRO A 352 -1.20 -1.87 21.49
C PRO A 352 -0.41 -0.60 21.88
N MET A 353 0.89 -0.74 22.11
CA MET A 353 1.81 0.32 22.44
C MET A 353 3.05 0.24 21.54
N ALA A 354 3.61 1.41 21.22
CA ALA A 354 4.89 1.55 20.54
C ALA A 354 5.79 2.46 21.39
N GLY A 355 7.08 2.13 21.52
CA GLY A 355 8.00 2.85 22.41
C GLY A 355 7.56 2.87 23.88
N GLN A 356 6.77 1.86 24.29
CA GLN A 356 6.12 1.74 25.60
C GLN A 356 5.16 2.90 25.95
N ILE A 357 4.52 3.47 24.91
CA ILE A 357 3.46 4.46 25.02
C ILE A 357 2.20 3.86 24.36
N PHE A 358 1.13 3.69 25.14
CA PHE A 358 -0.15 3.23 24.60
C PHE A 358 -0.75 4.24 23.62
N ARG A 359 -1.35 3.73 22.53
CA ARG A 359 -2.05 4.52 21.52
C ARG A 359 -3.55 4.38 21.71
N ASN A 360 -4.31 5.47 21.58
CA ASN A 360 -5.77 5.41 21.63
C ASN A 360 -6.34 4.58 20.47
N ALA A 361 -5.59 4.46 19.37
CA ALA A 361 -5.86 3.55 18.27
C ALA A 361 -6.09 2.09 18.72
N MET A 362 -5.55 1.63 19.86
CA MET A 362 -5.87 0.30 20.40
C MET A 362 -7.33 0.16 20.81
N VAL A 363 -7.96 1.25 21.29
CA VAL A 363 -9.36 1.29 21.70
C VAL A 363 -10.25 1.25 20.47
N ARG A 364 -9.92 2.07 19.46
CA ARG A 364 -10.53 2.03 18.13
C ARG A 364 -10.47 0.64 17.53
N TRP A 365 -9.27 0.08 17.47
CA TRP A 365 -9.05 -1.25 16.92
C TRP A 365 -9.84 -2.32 17.70
N ALA A 366 -9.84 -2.30 19.03
CA ALA A 366 -10.65 -3.25 19.80
C ALA A 366 -12.16 -3.13 19.48
N GLN A 367 -12.67 -1.90 19.34
CA GLN A 367 -14.07 -1.63 19.02
C GLN A 367 -14.44 -2.12 17.61
N GLU A 368 -13.65 -1.70 16.61
CA GLU A 368 -13.89 -1.92 15.19
C GLU A 368 -13.51 -3.31 14.72
N GLN A 369 -12.56 -3.97 15.36
CA GLN A 369 -11.95 -5.20 14.84
C GLN A 369 -12.21 -6.41 15.74
N ALA A 370 -12.15 -6.25 17.06
CA ALA A 370 -12.44 -7.36 17.97
C ALA A 370 -13.95 -7.48 18.24
N THR A 371 -14.63 -6.38 18.59
CA THR A 371 -16.06 -6.43 18.94
C THR A 371 -17.03 -6.23 17.78
N LEU A 372 -16.64 -5.52 16.71
CA LEU A 372 -17.53 -5.11 15.60
C LEU A 372 -18.81 -4.40 16.07
N GLU A 373 -18.71 -3.65 17.16
CA GLU A 373 -19.86 -2.91 17.68
C GLU A 373 -19.82 -1.46 17.15
N PRO A 374 -20.97 -0.89 16.73
CA PRO A 374 -21.02 0.52 16.35
C PRO A 374 -20.70 1.41 17.56
N LEU A 375 -20.17 2.59 17.30
CA LEU A 375 -20.04 3.63 18.32
C LEU A 375 -21.43 4.10 18.78
N ARG A 376 -21.49 4.73 19.96
CA ARG A 376 -22.74 5.31 20.49
C ARG A 376 -23.30 6.37 19.53
N ALA A 377 -24.63 6.50 19.52
CA ALA A 377 -25.39 7.40 18.65
C ALA A 377 -25.21 8.92 18.93
N ASP A 378 -24.23 9.30 19.76
CA ASP A 378 -23.95 10.71 20.10
C ASP A 378 -23.27 11.48 18.95
N PHE A 379 -23.00 10.81 17.83
CA PHE A 379 -22.35 11.37 16.64
C PHE A 379 -23.32 11.39 15.46
N ASP A 380 -23.18 12.40 14.62
CA ASP A 380 -23.89 12.48 13.34
C ASP A 380 -23.60 11.22 12.51
N ALA A 381 -24.66 10.62 11.95
CA ALA A 381 -24.55 9.40 11.16
C ALA A 381 -23.74 9.61 9.87
N ASP A 382 -23.68 10.85 9.38
CA ASP A 382 -22.96 11.23 8.16
C ASP A 382 -21.52 11.69 8.44
N ALA A 383 -21.07 11.69 9.71
CA ALA A 383 -19.71 12.11 10.04
C ALA A 383 -18.66 11.09 9.59
N GLU A 384 -17.59 11.59 8.97
CA GLU A 384 -16.42 10.79 8.60
C GLU A 384 -15.85 10.04 9.83
N PRO A 385 -15.63 8.71 9.76
CA PRO A 385 -15.19 7.91 10.90
C PRO A 385 -13.94 8.46 11.60
N ASP A 386 -12.97 8.96 10.85
CA ASP A 386 -11.75 9.54 11.41
C ASP A 386 -12.01 10.82 12.21
N ALA A 387 -12.97 11.63 11.79
CA ALA A 387 -13.36 12.84 12.52
C ALA A 387 -14.01 12.48 13.87
N ILE A 388 -14.80 11.41 13.91
CA ILE A 388 -15.42 10.90 15.15
C ILE A 388 -14.32 10.49 16.15
N TRP A 389 -13.35 9.68 15.71
CA TRP A 389 -12.26 9.24 16.58
C TRP A 389 -11.34 10.37 17.03
N GLN A 390 -11.04 11.33 16.16
CA GLN A 390 -10.29 12.54 16.54
C GLN A 390 -11.04 13.37 17.58
N ALA A 391 -12.37 13.47 17.49
CA ALA A 391 -13.19 14.14 18.49
C ALA A 391 -13.17 13.41 19.85
N LEU A 392 -13.19 12.07 19.84
CA LEU A 392 -13.06 11.23 21.04
C LEU A 392 -11.69 11.39 21.72
N ASP A 393 -10.62 11.38 20.93
CA ASP A 393 -9.26 11.64 21.41
C ASP A 393 -9.14 13.05 22.02
N ALA A 394 -9.68 14.05 21.34
CA ALA A 394 -9.73 15.42 21.85
C ALA A 394 -10.55 15.55 23.14
N ARG A 395 -11.64 14.77 23.29
CA ARG A 395 -12.45 14.72 24.51
C ARG A 395 -11.64 14.18 25.68
N TRP A 396 -10.91 13.07 25.48
CA TRP A 396 -10.03 12.52 26.50
C TRP A 396 -8.92 13.50 26.88
N TYR A 397 -8.25 14.08 25.89
CA TYR A 397 -7.11 14.97 26.09
C TYR A 397 -7.44 16.25 26.87
N ARG A 398 -8.65 16.82 26.70
CA ARG A 398 -9.12 17.97 27.49
C ARG A 398 -9.50 17.61 28.93
N GLY A 399 -9.79 16.34 29.19
CA GLY A 399 -10.21 15.88 30.50
C GLY A 399 -9.05 15.78 31.50
N ASP A 400 -9.40 15.49 32.75
CA ASP A 400 -8.48 15.27 33.87
C ASP A 400 -8.35 13.79 34.26
N ARG A 401 -9.06 12.90 33.54
CA ARG A 401 -9.12 11.47 33.89
C ARG A 401 -7.80 10.74 33.59
N PRO A 402 -7.43 9.78 34.44
CA PRO A 402 -6.26 8.93 34.19
C PRO A 402 -6.46 8.07 32.93
N TYR A 403 -5.36 7.62 32.32
CA TYR A 403 -5.43 6.76 31.13
C TYR A 403 -6.12 5.41 31.42
N TRP A 404 -6.17 4.97 32.68
CA TRP A 404 -6.99 3.83 33.12
C TRP A 404 -8.46 3.90 32.71
N ASP A 405 -8.98 5.11 32.45
CA ASP A 405 -10.36 5.34 32.04
C ASP A 405 -10.53 5.54 30.53
N ILE A 406 -9.49 5.30 29.70
CA ILE A 406 -9.53 5.59 28.26
C ILE A 406 -10.70 4.90 27.55
N ASP A 407 -11.00 3.64 27.89
CA ASP A 407 -12.14 2.89 27.35
C ASP A 407 -13.47 3.54 27.72
N ARG A 408 -13.63 3.94 28.98
CA ARG A 408 -14.81 4.64 29.48
C ARG A 408 -14.97 6.01 28.85
N VAL A 409 -13.88 6.72 28.56
CA VAL A 409 -13.94 8.05 27.96
C VAL A 409 -14.22 7.96 26.46
N LEU A 410 -13.68 6.98 25.74
CA LEU A 410 -13.85 6.87 24.28
C LEU A 410 -15.15 6.13 23.93
N LEU A 411 -15.39 4.98 24.56
CA LEU A 411 -16.52 4.09 24.26
C LEU A 411 -17.72 4.32 25.19
N GLY A 412 -17.52 5.02 26.32
CA GLY A 412 -18.57 5.21 27.30
C GLY A 412 -18.89 3.97 28.15
N LYS A 413 -18.07 2.91 28.04
CA LYS A 413 -18.17 1.66 28.80
C LYS A 413 -16.78 1.09 29.10
N ARG A 414 -16.68 0.17 30.05
CA ARG A 414 -15.44 -0.56 30.33
C ARG A 414 -15.28 -1.74 29.37
N SER A 415 -14.07 -1.94 28.86
CA SER A 415 -13.68 -3.10 28.05
C SER A 415 -12.70 -3.96 28.82
N ARG A 416 -13.07 -5.24 29.02
CA ARG A 416 -12.18 -6.21 29.69
C ARG A 416 -10.89 -6.42 28.90
N LEU A 417 -10.97 -6.39 27.56
CA LEU A 417 -9.82 -6.55 26.68
C LEU A 417 -8.82 -5.38 26.87
N ILE A 418 -9.29 -4.14 26.74
CA ILE A 418 -8.45 -2.95 26.88
C ILE A 418 -7.83 -2.88 28.27
N ARG A 419 -8.60 -3.15 29.32
CA ARG A 419 -8.08 -3.17 30.70
C ARG A 419 -7.02 -4.23 30.91
N THR A 420 -7.15 -5.40 30.27
CA THR A 420 -6.12 -6.45 30.32
C THR A 420 -4.83 -5.96 29.67
N TRP A 421 -4.89 -5.23 28.56
CA TRP A 421 -3.68 -4.67 27.96
C TRP A 421 -3.04 -3.58 28.82
N LEU A 422 -3.85 -2.71 29.44
CA LEU A 422 -3.37 -1.64 30.31
C LEU A 422 -2.63 -2.17 31.56
N THR A 423 -2.92 -3.39 32.04
CA THR A 423 -2.13 -4.00 33.15
C THR A 423 -0.72 -4.41 32.76
N HIS A 424 -0.36 -4.32 31.47
CA HIS A 424 0.94 -4.73 30.94
C HIS A 424 1.65 -3.57 30.18
N PRO A 425 2.05 -2.47 30.88
CA PRO A 425 2.69 -1.31 30.25
C PRO A 425 4.16 -1.53 29.83
N SER A 426 4.78 -2.63 30.24
CA SER A 426 6.11 -3.08 29.79
C SER A 426 5.97 -4.22 28.80
N HIS A 427 6.99 -4.49 27.98
CA HIS A 427 7.07 -5.74 27.19
C HIS A 427 7.39 -6.95 28.10
N ASP A 428 6.50 -7.25 29.03
CA ASP A 428 6.64 -8.27 30.06
C ASP A 428 6.27 -9.68 29.56
N ARG A 429 6.19 -10.65 30.47
CA ARG A 429 5.85 -12.05 30.14
C ARG A 429 4.48 -12.20 29.48
N PHE A 430 3.54 -11.28 29.72
CA PHE A 430 2.23 -11.34 29.07
C PHE A 430 2.35 -11.12 27.57
N TRP A 431 3.15 -10.15 27.12
CA TRP A 431 3.36 -9.91 25.68
C TRP A 431 4.30 -10.94 25.06
N GLN A 432 5.40 -11.27 25.75
CA GLN A 432 6.42 -12.19 25.25
C GLN A 432 5.86 -13.57 24.89
N LYS A 433 4.85 -14.07 25.63
CA LYS A 433 4.26 -15.39 25.36
C LYS A 433 3.49 -15.47 24.03
N PHE A 434 3.14 -14.34 23.41
CA PHE A 434 2.46 -14.30 22.12
C PHE A 434 3.44 -14.35 20.94
N LEU A 435 4.69 -13.94 21.16
CA LEU A 435 5.75 -13.95 20.15
C LEU A 435 6.55 -15.27 20.19
N PRO A 436 7.29 -15.61 19.13
CA PRO A 436 8.26 -16.69 19.20
C PRO A 436 9.36 -16.37 20.24
N SER A 437 9.73 -17.35 21.06
CA SER A 437 10.94 -17.30 21.90
C SER A 437 12.22 -17.41 21.04
N PRO A 438 13.40 -17.05 21.57
CA PRO A 438 14.69 -17.27 20.89
C PRO A 438 14.84 -18.70 20.32
N GLU A 439 14.51 -19.72 21.11
CA GLU A 439 14.60 -21.12 20.71
C GLU A 439 13.59 -21.46 19.61
N GLN A 440 12.41 -20.83 19.61
CA GLN A 440 11.43 -21.01 18.55
C GLN A 440 11.87 -20.32 17.27
N PHE A 441 12.38 -19.09 17.33
CA PHE A 441 12.97 -18.41 16.16
C PHE A 441 14.07 -19.24 15.51
N ALA A 442 14.97 -19.83 16.31
CA ALA A 442 16.05 -20.70 15.82
C ALA A 442 15.53 -21.91 15.02
N ARG A 443 14.32 -22.39 15.35
CA ARG A 443 13.71 -23.59 14.76
C ARG A 443 12.75 -23.31 13.60
N ILE A 444 12.37 -22.05 13.35
CA ILE A 444 11.57 -21.71 12.16
C ILE A 444 12.48 -21.86 10.93
N ASP A 445 12.22 -22.89 10.13
CA ASP A 445 13.03 -23.36 9.01
C ASP A 445 12.31 -23.33 7.65
N ILE A 446 11.21 -22.57 7.57
CA ILE A 446 10.47 -22.32 6.34
C ILE A 446 10.86 -20.97 5.72
N PRO A 447 10.69 -20.79 4.40
CA PRO A 447 10.75 -19.49 3.73
C PRO A 447 9.78 -18.47 4.35
N VAL A 448 10.28 -17.25 4.54
CA VAL A 448 9.55 -16.10 5.08
C VAL A 448 9.71 -14.91 4.14
N LEU A 449 8.60 -14.29 3.75
CA LEU A 449 8.59 -12.98 3.10
C LEU A 449 7.87 -11.97 3.98
N SER A 450 8.50 -10.82 4.24
CA SER A 450 7.88 -9.71 4.96
C SER A 450 8.01 -8.40 4.21
N PHE A 451 6.97 -7.58 4.24
CA PHE A 451 6.96 -6.21 3.69
C PHE A 451 6.85 -5.19 4.82
N ALA A 452 7.61 -4.10 4.73
CA ALA A 452 7.46 -2.92 5.58
C ALA A 452 7.60 -1.62 4.76
N GLY A 453 7.01 -0.54 5.28
CA GLY A 453 7.13 0.80 4.76
C GLY A 453 8.22 1.62 5.46
N TYR A 454 8.43 2.85 5.01
CA TYR A 454 9.15 3.90 5.76
C TYR A 454 8.16 4.79 6.53
N TYR A 455 6.89 4.76 6.13
CA TYR A 455 5.82 5.63 6.61
C TYR A 455 4.63 4.83 7.14
N GLY A 456 4.86 3.57 7.56
CA GLY A 456 3.83 2.59 7.90
C GLY A 456 4.01 1.93 9.28
N ALA A 457 3.30 0.81 9.48
CA ALA A 457 3.32 0.02 10.71
C ALA A 457 4.49 -1.00 10.69
N ASP A 458 5.72 -0.49 10.75
CA ASP A 458 6.89 -1.23 10.26
C ASP A 458 7.69 -1.94 11.36
N ALA A 459 7.46 -1.57 12.63
CA ALA A 459 8.22 -2.11 13.76
C ALA A 459 8.07 -3.63 13.93
N GLY A 460 6.87 -4.19 13.74
CA GLY A 460 6.67 -5.63 13.84
C GLY A 460 7.38 -6.41 12.73
N ALA A 461 7.33 -5.94 11.48
CA ALA A 461 8.06 -6.53 10.36
C ALA A 461 9.58 -6.56 10.62
N LEU A 462 10.12 -5.42 11.07
CA LEU A 462 11.53 -5.29 11.44
C LEU A 462 11.89 -6.21 12.61
N TYR A 463 11.06 -6.27 13.65
CA TYR A 463 11.26 -7.13 14.81
C TYR A 463 11.36 -8.61 14.42
N PHE A 464 10.38 -9.13 13.68
CA PHE A 464 10.37 -10.53 13.29
C PHE A 464 11.56 -10.90 12.40
N HIS A 465 11.88 -10.06 11.40
CA HIS A 465 13.02 -10.29 10.53
C HIS A 465 14.35 -10.30 11.32
N GLN A 466 14.54 -9.30 12.19
CA GLN A 466 15.76 -9.18 13.00
C GLN A 466 15.92 -10.34 13.98
N GLU A 467 14.88 -10.70 14.73
CA GLU A 467 14.96 -11.80 15.71
C GLU A 467 15.10 -13.16 15.02
N HIS A 468 14.44 -13.38 13.88
CA HIS A 468 14.62 -14.62 13.11
C HIS A 468 16.06 -14.77 12.63
N ARG A 469 16.65 -13.73 12.03
CA ARG A 469 18.07 -13.74 11.61
C ARG A 469 19.03 -13.81 12.80
N ARG A 470 18.72 -13.18 13.92
CA ARG A 470 19.56 -13.19 15.13
C ARG A 470 19.70 -14.61 15.70
N HIS A 471 18.61 -15.36 15.76
CA HIS A 471 18.59 -16.71 16.34
C HIS A 471 18.78 -17.81 15.28
N ARG A 472 18.69 -17.46 13.99
CA ARG A 472 18.97 -18.34 12.84
C ARG A 472 19.63 -17.53 11.70
N PRO A 473 20.95 -17.28 11.74
CA PRO A 473 21.65 -16.44 10.74
C PRO A 473 21.45 -16.86 9.28
N GLN A 474 21.24 -18.15 9.04
CA GLN A 474 21.00 -18.81 7.76
C GLN A 474 19.51 -18.91 7.37
N ALA A 475 18.61 -18.27 8.12
CA ALA A 475 17.18 -18.29 7.83
C ALA A 475 16.87 -17.79 6.42
N ASP A 476 15.94 -18.47 5.74
CA ASP A 476 15.37 -18.02 4.48
C ASP A 476 14.30 -16.94 4.73
N THR A 477 14.73 -15.80 5.26
CA THR A 477 13.85 -14.65 5.52
C THR A 477 14.22 -13.49 4.63
N THR A 478 13.23 -13.03 3.88
CA THR A 478 13.32 -11.93 2.91
C THR A 478 12.48 -10.77 3.42
N LEU A 479 13.07 -9.58 3.49
CA LEU A 479 12.40 -8.33 3.84
C LEU A 479 12.40 -7.41 2.62
N LEU A 480 11.24 -6.84 2.29
CA LEU A 480 11.11 -5.75 1.33
C LEU A 480 10.71 -4.46 2.05
N LEU A 481 11.41 -3.38 1.77
CA LEU A 481 11.21 -2.05 2.35
C LEU A 481 11.01 -1.01 1.25
N GLY A 482 10.06 -0.11 1.45
CA GLY A 482 9.86 0.99 0.49
C GLY A 482 9.10 2.16 1.08
N PRO A 483 8.91 3.24 0.30
CA PRO A 483 8.22 4.46 0.72
C PRO A 483 6.70 4.24 0.77
N TYR A 484 6.26 3.34 1.64
CA TYR A 484 4.86 2.95 1.80
C TYR A 484 4.35 3.35 3.16
N ASP A 485 3.07 3.67 3.22
CA ASP A 485 2.29 3.80 4.45
C ASP A 485 1.42 2.55 4.69
N ALA A 486 0.69 2.54 5.80
CA ALA A 486 -0.17 1.41 6.17
C ALA A 486 -1.27 1.08 5.14
N THR A 487 -1.65 2.03 4.28
CA THR A 487 -2.69 1.83 3.26
C THR A 487 -2.08 1.33 1.94
N SER A 488 -1.10 2.07 1.42
CA SER A 488 -0.43 1.76 0.15
C SER A 488 0.29 0.41 0.18
N ILE A 489 0.85 0.01 1.33
CA ILE A 489 1.51 -1.28 1.44
C ILE A 489 0.54 -2.48 1.32
N ARG A 490 -0.76 -2.27 1.60
CA ARG A 490 -1.80 -3.31 1.55
C ARG A 490 -2.60 -3.30 0.26
N LEU A 491 -2.89 -2.11 -0.26
CA LEU A 491 -3.81 -1.94 -1.41
C LEU A 491 -3.08 -1.68 -2.73
N GLY A 492 -1.76 -1.48 -2.69
CA GLY A 492 -0.98 -1.02 -3.83
C GLY A 492 -0.71 0.48 -3.76
N THR A 493 0.28 0.92 -4.53
CA THR A 493 0.86 2.26 -4.45
C THR A 493 0.23 3.20 -5.47
N ALA A 494 -0.21 4.38 -5.04
CA ALA A 494 -0.53 5.49 -5.94
C ALA A 494 0.74 6.20 -6.43
N ALA A 495 0.63 7.04 -7.46
CA ALA A 495 1.76 7.85 -7.94
C ALA A 495 2.27 8.85 -6.88
N THR A 496 1.38 9.28 -5.98
CA THR A 496 1.69 10.19 -4.88
C THR A 496 1.27 9.59 -3.55
N LEU A 497 2.09 9.79 -2.52
CA LEU A 497 1.85 9.37 -1.16
C LEU A 497 1.91 10.59 -0.25
N ARG A 498 0.78 11.02 0.33
CA ARG A 498 0.75 12.08 1.37
C ARG A 498 1.52 13.36 0.97
N GLY A 499 1.44 13.74 -0.31
CA GLY A 499 2.12 14.90 -0.90
C GLY A 499 3.55 14.65 -1.44
N TYR A 500 4.07 13.43 -1.30
CA TYR A 500 5.36 13.01 -1.88
C TYR A 500 5.11 12.23 -3.18
N GLU A 501 5.83 12.55 -4.25
CA GLU A 501 5.79 11.78 -5.49
C GLU A 501 6.65 10.52 -5.35
N LEU A 502 6.05 9.35 -5.58
CA LEU A 502 6.79 8.09 -5.55
C LEU A 502 7.60 7.93 -6.84
N ASP A 503 8.88 7.60 -6.64
CA ASP A 503 9.79 7.09 -7.67
C ASP A 503 9.07 6.00 -8.51
N PRO A 504 9.13 6.05 -9.85
CA PRO A 504 8.48 5.06 -10.72
C PRO A 504 8.77 3.61 -10.32
N VAL A 505 10.00 3.26 -9.93
CA VAL A 505 10.33 1.89 -9.53
C VAL A 505 9.69 1.48 -8.21
N ALA A 506 9.29 2.44 -7.36
CA ALA A 506 8.64 2.17 -6.07
C ALA A 506 7.16 1.78 -6.23
N ARG A 507 6.57 1.98 -7.42
CA ARG A 507 5.14 1.77 -7.69
C ARG A 507 4.82 0.29 -7.92
N VAL A 508 4.96 -0.51 -6.88
CA VAL A 508 4.86 -1.97 -6.93
C VAL A 508 3.52 -2.43 -6.35
N ASP A 509 2.85 -3.35 -7.04
CA ASP A 509 1.73 -4.12 -6.48
C ASP A 509 2.29 -5.19 -5.53
N LEU A 510 2.40 -4.83 -4.24
CA LEU A 510 2.95 -5.72 -3.22
C LEU A 510 2.08 -6.96 -2.97
N PRO A 511 0.73 -6.88 -2.94
CA PRO A 511 -0.13 -8.07 -2.91
C PRO A 511 0.14 -9.05 -4.04
N GLU A 512 0.32 -8.58 -5.28
CA GLU A 512 0.66 -9.42 -6.41
C GLU A 512 2.08 -10.00 -6.30
N LEU A 513 3.07 -9.18 -5.92
CA LEU A 513 4.45 -9.65 -5.70
C LEU A 513 4.52 -10.75 -4.65
N ARG A 514 3.72 -10.66 -3.59
CA ARG A 514 3.55 -11.71 -2.58
C ARG A 514 3.07 -13.03 -3.20
N LEU A 515 2.11 -12.98 -4.11
CA LEU A 515 1.58 -14.16 -4.81
C LEU A 515 2.60 -14.75 -5.79
N GLN A 516 3.36 -13.92 -6.51
CA GLN A 516 4.45 -14.38 -7.38
C GLN A 516 5.56 -15.08 -6.59
N TRP A 517 5.89 -14.57 -5.39
CA TRP A 517 6.82 -15.24 -4.50
C TRP A 517 6.27 -16.58 -4.00
N LEU A 518 4.97 -16.67 -3.70
CA LEU A 518 4.35 -17.95 -3.34
C LEU A 518 4.32 -18.95 -4.50
N ASP A 519 4.11 -18.49 -5.74
CA ASP A 519 4.22 -19.32 -6.94
C ASP A 519 5.65 -19.88 -7.09
N HIS A 520 6.68 -19.10 -6.74
CA HIS A 520 8.05 -19.60 -6.69
C HIS A 520 8.21 -20.75 -5.67
N ILE A 521 7.64 -20.62 -4.48
CA ILE A 521 7.74 -21.63 -3.43
C ILE A 521 6.87 -22.88 -3.69
N LEU A 522 5.64 -22.70 -4.16
CA LEU A 522 4.63 -23.77 -4.21
C LEU A 522 4.43 -24.34 -5.62
N LYS A 523 4.79 -23.60 -6.66
CA LYS A 523 4.57 -23.98 -8.07
C LYS A 523 5.84 -23.98 -8.92
N SER A 524 7.01 -23.85 -8.30
CA SER A 524 8.31 -23.84 -8.99
C SER A 524 8.46 -22.72 -10.03
N ALA A 525 7.73 -21.61 -9.86
CA ALA A 525 7.93 -20.42 -10.70
C ALA A 525 9.29 -19.76 -10.40
N ASN A 526 9.72 -18.84 -11.26
CA ASN A 526 10.92 -18.06 -11.01
C ASN A 526 10.73 -17.11 -9.83
N LYS A 527 11.76 -16.95 -8.99
CA LYS A 527 11.75 -15.95 -7.92
C LYS A 527 11.63 -14.55 -8.54
N PRO A 528 10.74 -13.67 -8.02
CA PRO A 528 10.66 -12.30 -8.47
C PRO A 528 12.02 -11.59 -8.35
N SER A 529 12.48 -10.94 -9.42
CA SER A 529 13.79 -10.26 -9.47
C SER A 529 13.92 -9.15 -8.42
N LEU A 530 12.81 -8.52 -8.05
CA LEU A 530 12.76 -7.52 -6.98
C LEU A 530 13.14 -8.09 -5.59
N LEU A 531 13.05 -9.41 -5.41
CA LEU A 531 13.40 -10.11 -4.18
C LEU A 531 14.76 -10.81 -4.30
N SER A 532 15.75 -10.14 -4.87
CA SER A 532 17.05 -10.75 -5.22
C SER A 532 17.90 -11.15 -4.00
N ASP A 533 17.78 -10.48 -2.85
CA ASP A 533 18.55 -10.81 -1.62
C ASP A 533 17.64 -10.83 -0.36
N ARG A 534 18.22 -10.95 0.83
CA ARG A 534 17.54 -11.05 2.14
C ARG A 534 16.87 -9.76 2.57
N VAL A 535 17.43 -8.61 2.19
CA VAL A 535 16.81 -7.31 2.38
C VAL A 535 16.84 -6.55 1.06
N ASN A 536 15.67 -6.10 0.63
CA ASN A 536 15.44 -5.41 -0.62
C ASN A 536 14.79 -4.08 -0.27
N TYR A 537 15.42 -2.95 -0.58
CA TYR A 537 14.90 -1.65 -0.18
C TYR A 537 14.93 -0.66 -1.32
N GLN A 538 13.90 0.17 -1.40
CA GLN A 538 13.83 1.25 -2.37
C GLN A 538 14.60 2.46 -1.83
N LEU A 539 15.56 2.97 -2.59
CA LEU A 539 16.33 4.15 -2.22
C LEU A 539 15.61 5.40 -2.76
N MET A 540 14.87 6.10 -1.91
CA MET A 540 14.09 7.28 -2.30
C MET A 540 14.98 8.36 -2.91
N GLY A 541 14.53 8.96 -4.01
CA GLY A 541 15.25 10.02 -4.72
C GLY A 541 16.37 9.50 -5.63
N ALA A 542 16.61 8.19 -5.66
CA ALA A 542 17.53 7.53 -6.60
C ALA A 542 16.81 6.71 -7.67
N ASP A 543 15.49 6.52 -7.55
CA ASP A 543 14.66 5.69 -8.44
C ASP A 543 15.23 4.27 -8.65
N GLN A 544 15.75 3.68 -7.55
CA GLN A 544 16.46 2.39 -7.59
C GLN A 544 16.10 1.49 -6.42
N TRP A 545 16.12 0.18 -6.67
CA TRP A 545 16.10 -0.85 -5.64
C TRP A 545 17.52 -1.32 -5.32
N ARG A 546 17.80 -1.51 -4.04
CA ARG A 546 19.05 -2.10 -3.53
C ARG A 546 18.73 -3.47 -2.91
N HIS A 547 19.68 -4.38 -3.07
CA HIS A 547 19.57 -5.76 -2.58
C HIS A 547 20.80 -6.09 -1.75
N VAL A 548 20.60 -6.39 -0.47
CA VAL A 548 21.68 -6.66 0.48
C VAL A 548 21.31 -7.79 1.43
N THR A 549 22.32 -8.47 1.97
CA THR A 549 22.10 -9.56 2.92
C THR A 549 21.68 -9.05 4.31
N THR A 550 22.08 -7.83 4.68
CA THR A 550 21.75 -7.16 5.95
C THR A 550 21.81 -5.64 5.77
N LEU A 551 20.94 -4.89 6.46
CA LEU A 551 20.99 -3.42 6.53
C LEU A 551 22.14 -2.91 7.41
N ASN A 552 22.48 -3.66 8.45
CA ASN A 552 23.54 -3.28 9.40
C ASN A 552 24.85 -3.99 9.01
N SER A 553 25.49 -3.54 7.93
CA SER A 553 26.84 -4.02 7.57
C SER A 553 27.92 -3.26 8.36
N PRO A 554 28.93 -3.93 8.95
CA PRO A 554 30.04 -3.27 9.64
C PRO A 554 30.91 -2.40 8.72
N GLU A 555 30.79 -2.55 7.41
CA GLU A 555 31.50 -1.74 6.41
C GLU A 555 30.90 -0.33 6.24
N ARG A 556 29.72 -0.06 6.83
CA ARG A 556 29.05 1.24 6.74
C ARG A 556 29.54 2.18 7.84
N THR A 557 30.01 3.35 7.44
CA THR A 557 30.38 4.41 8.40
C THR A 557 29.12 5.20 8.75
N PRO A 558 28.73 5.32 10.03
CA PRO A 558 27.55 6.10 10.38
C PRO A 558 27.82 7.60 10.26
N LEU A 559 26.86 8.35 9.71
CA LEU A 559 26.83 9.81 9.81
C LEU A 559 26.40 10.18 11.22
N ARG A 560 27.38 10.54 12.06
CA ARG A 560 27.14 11.00 13.43
C ARG A 560 27.03 12.53 13.48
N LEU A 561 25.96 13.00 14.10
CA LEU A 561 25.64 14.41 14.27
C LEU A 561 25.39 14.72 15.75
N TYR A 562 26.26 15.53 16.34
CA TYR A 562 26.15 16.04 17.70
C TYR A 562 25.18 17.23 17.74
N LEU A 563 24.38 17.29 18.80
CA LEU A 563 23.50 18.42 19.08
C LEU A 563 24.36 19.56 19.63
N ASP A 564 24.60 20.58 18.83
CA ASP A 564 25.46 21.69 19.19
C ASP A 564 24.80 22.53 20.29
N THR A 565 25.49 22.69 21.41
CA THR A 565 25.04 23.48 22.55
C THR A 565 25.68 24.88 22.61
N GLY A 566 26.32 25.33 21.54
CA GLY A 566 26.93 26.65 21.38
C GLY A 566 25.94 27.83 21.33
N GLU A 567 26.46 29.04 21.11
CA GLU A 567 25.62 30.24 20.95
C GLU A 567 24.90 30.22 19.61
N GLY A 568 23.57 30.27 19.66
CA GLY A 568 22.69 30.36 18.50
C GLY A 568 21.24 30.53 18.93
N ALA A 569 20.52 31.41 18.23
CA ALA A 569 19.07 31.45 18.29
C ALA A 569 18.50 30.24 17.51
N ASP A 570 17.29 29.80 17.84
CA ASP A 570 16.58 28.73 17.14
C ASP A 570 16.52 29.00 15.60
N PRO A 571 17.12 28.15 14.73
CA PRO A 571 17.55 26.77 14.95
C PRO A 571 18.91 26.57 15.61
N HIS A 572 19.01 25.53 16.45
CA HIS A 572 20.29 25.02 16.92
C HIS A 572 21.02 24.25 15.80
N ARG A 573 22.32 24.00 15.97
CA ARG A 573 23.15 23.35 14.94
C ARG A 573 23.33 21.85 15.21
N LEU A 574 23.42 21.04 14.14
CA LEU A 574 23.96 19.69 14.16
C LEU A 574 25.41 19.73 13.66
N SER A 575 26.34 19.18 14.42
CA SER A 575 27.78 19.22 14.15
C SER A 575 28.37 17.81 13.97
N SER A 576 29.42 17.66 13.17
CA SER A 576 30.18 16.40 13.08
C SER A 576 31.06 16.14 14.31
N THR A 577 31.28 17.17 15.14
CA THR A 577 32.08 17.11 16.37
C THR A 577 31.29 17.70 17.56
N PRO A 578 31.51 17.20 18.78
CA PRO A 578 30.84 17.73 19.97
C PRO A 578 31.29 19.18 20.25
N SER A 579 30.39 20.03 20.74
CA SER A 579 30.72 21.40 21.11
C SER A 579 31.70 21.45 22.27
N GLU A 580 32.64 22.38 22.22
CA GLU A 580 33.55 22.66 23.34
C GLU A 580 32.82 23.40 24.47
N GLY A 581 33.02 22.96 25.71
CA GLY A 581 32.49 23.59 26.93
C GLY A 581 31.26 22.91 27.55
N ASN A 582 30.77 23.50 28.66
CA ASN A 582 29.67 22.97 29.49
C ASN A 582 28.32 23.66 29.23
N ARG A 583 28.11 24.21 28.02
CA ARG A 583 26.85 24.85 27.67
C ARG A 583 25.73 23.82 27.50
N THR A 584 24.48 24.27 27.62
CA THR A 584 23.31 23.41 27.49
C THR A 584 22.20 24.09 26.72
N VAL A 585 21.45 23.30 25.96
CA VAL A 585 20.23 23.73 25.29
C VAL A 585 19.02 23.21 26.07
N ARG A 586 17.97 24.01 26.23
CA ARG A 586 16.82 23.69 27.10
C ARG A 586 15.49 23.71 26.35
N LEU A 587 14.72 22.64 26.46
CA LEU A 587 13.30 22.59 26.11
C LEU A 587 12.45 22.63 27.39
N SER A 588 11.34 23.38 27.37
CA SER A 588 10.38 23.48 28.47
C SER A 588 8.97 23.36 27.91
N VAL A 589 8.21 22.37 28.36
CA VAL A 589 6.84 22.11 27.89
C VAL A 589 5.90 22.06 29.09
N ASP A 590 4.86 22.89 29.07
CA ASP A 590 3.76 22.80 30.02
C ASP A 590 2.81 21.67 29.59
N LEU A 591 2.85 20.55 30.31
CA LEU A 591 1.99 19.41 30.04
C LEU A 591 0.55 19.60 30.52
N ALA A 592 0.24 20.67 31.27
CA ALA A 592 -1.13 21.04 31.62
C ALA A 592 -1.82 21.89 30.54
N ASP A 593 -1.06 22.52 29.65
CA ASP A 593 -1.61 23.30 28.56
C ASP A 593 -2.24 22.39 27.48
N ARG A 594 -3.55 22.57 27.26
CA ARG A 594 -4.38 21.80 26.30
C ARG A 594 -4.89 22.63 25.13
N ARG A 595 -4.41 23.87 24.96
CA ARG A 595 -4.87 24.78 23.89
C ARG A 595 -4.57 24.24 22.48
N ASP A 596 -3.60 23.33 22.37
CA ASP A 596 -3.20 22.67 21.13
C ASP A 596 -4.14 21.55 20.65
N VAL A 597 -5.18 21.20 21.42
CA VAL A 597 -6.11 20.10 21.10
C VAL A 597 -6.77 20.21 19.71
N ARG A 598 -7.01 21.43 19.23
CA ARG A 598 -7.63 21.67 17.91
C ARG A 598 -6.62 21.77 16.78
N MET A 599 -5.34 21.78 17.10
CA MET A 599 -4.32 21.93 16.09
C MET A 599 -4.01 20.55 15.49
N PRO A 600 -4.33 20.30 14.21
CA PRO A 600 -4.10 18.99 13.59
C PRO A 600 -2.61 18.66 13.59
N TRP A 601 -2.29 17.38 13.74
CA TRP A 601 -0.94 16.87 13.51
C TRP A 601 -0.81 16.61 12.02
N SER A 602 0.17 17.26 11.38
CA SER A 602 0.37 17.07 9.94
C SER A 602 0.72 15.61 9.67
N ASN A 603 0.01 15.01 8.71
CA ASN A 603 0.37 13.73 8.15
C ASN A 603 1.10 13.88 6.80
N ALA A 604 1.44 15.11 6.38
CA ALA A 604 2.13 15.33 5.13
C ALA A 604 3.59 14.86 5.22
N LEU A 605 4.07 14.22 4.16
CA LEU A 605 5.48 13.83 4.04
C LEU A 605 6.36 14.99 3.56
N ARG A 606 5.76 15.95 2.84
CA ARG A 606 6.40 17.18 2.40
C ARG A 606 5.69 18.39 3.00
N VAL A 607 6.45 19.30 3.60
CA VAL A 607 5.93 20.50 4.25
C VAL A 607 6.81 21.72 3.98
N THR A 608 6.22 22.90 3.97
CA THR A 608 6.95 24.19 3.90
C THR A 608 7.29 24.72 5.29
N GLU A 609 6.52 24.32 6.31
CA GLU A 609 6.73 24.69 7.70
C GLU A 609 6.80 23.44 8.59
N LEU A 610 7.82 23.39 9.44
CA LEU A 610 8.03 22.26 10.35
C LEU A 610 6.98 22.27 11.48
N PRO A 611 6.45 21.09 11.88
CA PRO A 611 5.54 20.96 13.01
C PRO A 611 6.31 21.01 14.35
N SER A 612 6.96 22.14 14.67
CA SER A 612 7.88 22.31 15.81
C SER A 612 7.22 22.37 17.20
N ARG A 613 5.96 21.95 17.33
CA ARG A 613 5.19 22.06 18.58
C ARG A 613 5.85 21.25 19.69
N ASN A 614 6.01 21.89 20.86
CA ASN A 614 6.61 21.27 22.04
C ASN A 614 8.00 20.69 21.76
N GLY A 615 8.71 21.22 20.77
CA GLY A 615 9.96 20.67 20.29
C GLY A 615 11.04 21.70 20.06
N ILE A 616 12.22 21.17 19.76
CA ILE A 616 13.43 21.91 19.52
C ILE A 616 14.10 21.36 18.27
N ARG A 617 14.52 22.26 17.37
CA ARG A 617 15.09 21.89 16.07
C ARG A 617 16.61 22.08 16.06
N PHE A 618 17.28 21.11 15.46
CA PHE A 618 18.71 21.15 15.17
C PHE A 618 18.92 20.94 13.67
N VAL A 619 19.80 21.74 13.06
CA VAL A 619 20.00 21.76 11.61
C VAL A 619 21.49 21.59 11.30
N SER A 620 21.83 20.67 10.39
CA SER A 620 23.21 20.47 9.95
C SER A 620 23.71 21.60 9.05
N ASP A 621 25.03 21.66 8.86
CA ASP A 621 25.59 22.34 7.70
C ASP A 621 25.05 21.70 6.40
N PRO A 622 25.08 22.42 5.25
CA PRO A 622 24.74 21.82 3.97
C PRO A 622 25.62 20.61 3.71
N LEU A 623 25.02 19.54 3.20
CA LEU A 623 25.76 18.34 2.82
C LEU A 623 26.73 18.69 1.68
N PRO A 624 28.02 18.32 1.80
CA PRO A 624 29.03 18.70 0.81
C PRO A 624 28.91 17.91 -0.51
N ALA A 625 28.16 16.80 -0.50
CA ALA A 625 27.90 15.93 -1.64
C ALA A 625 26.59 15.18 -1.41
N ASP A 626 26.07 14.54 -2.47
CA ASP A 626 24.95 13.62 -2.36
C ASP A 626 25.26 12.55 -1.31
N THR A 627 24.34 12.35 -0.37
CA THR A 627 24.55 11.46 0.78
C THR A 627 23.42 10.45 0.85
N GLU A 628 23.74 9.17 0.67
CA GLU A 628 22.79 8.08 0.91
C GLU A 628 22.72 7.76 2.41
N ILE A 629 21.53 7.75 2.97
CA ILE A 629 21.24 7.19 4.30
C ILE A 629 20.34 5.98 4.14
N ASP A 630 20.64 4.88 4.83
CA ASP A 630 19.92 3.62 4.67
C ASP A 630 19.96 2.74 5.94
N GLY A 631 19.04 3.00 6.86
CA GLY A 631 18.95 2.26 8.11
C GLY A 631 18.09 2.91 9.17
N SER A 632 18.31 2.49 10.43
CA SER A 632 17.61 3.02 11.60
C SER A 632 18.42 4.12 12.28
N LEU A 633 17.75 5.21 12.68
CA LEU A 633 18.31 6.24 13.53
C LEU A 633 18.67 5.67 14.91
N ARG A 634 19.84 6.01 15.43
CA ARG A 634 20.28 5.69 16.80
C ARG A 634 20.83 6.95 17.44
N GLY A 635 21.02 6.93 18.75
CA GLY A 635 21.64 8.07 19.41
C GLY A 635 21.84 7.89 20.89
N VAL A 636 22.52 8.87 21.47
CA VAL A 636 22.69 9.03 22.90
C VAL A 636 22.27 10.45 23.26
N PHE A 637 21.31 10.59 24.15
CA PHE A 637 20.99 11.87 24.77
C PHE A 637 21.71 11.99 26.10
N ASP A 638 22.65 12.93 26.18
CA ASP A 638 23.26 13.37 27.44
C ASP A 638 22.42 14.53 27.98
N ILE A 639 21.59 14.25 28.98
CA ILE A 639 20.52 15.14 29.42
C ILE A 639 20.47 15.33 30.93
N THR A 640 19.95 16.48 31.34
CA THR A 640 19.42 16.66 32.70
C THR A 640 17.91 16.92 32.64
N PRO A 641 17.07 15.92 32.95
CA PRO A 641 15.62 16.06 33.00
C PRO A 641 15.19 16.70 34.32
N SER A 642 14.13 17.50 34.33
CA SER A 642 13.56 18.06 35.57
C SER A 642 12.56 17.14 36.27
N ARG A 643 12.30 15.97 35.68
CA ARG A 643 11.27 14.99 36.07
C ARG A 643 11.86 13.58 36.02
N GLN A 644 11.16 12.62 36.62
CA GLN A 644 11.63 11.23 36.72
C GLN A 644 11.35 10.40 35.46
N ASP A 645 10.59 10.94 34.52
CA ASP A 645 10.32 10.31 33.23
C ASP A 645 9.95 11.37 32.18
N VAL A 646 10.14 11.03 30.90
CA VAL A 646 9.83 11.89 29.74
C VAL A 646 9.46 10.98 28.57
N ASP A 647 8.44 11.36 27.81
CA ASP A 647 8.15 10.73 26.51
C ASP A 647 8.69 11.65 25.41
N PHE A 648 9.67 11.16 24.65
CA PHE A 648 10.27 11.88 23.52
C PHE A 648 9.57 11.50 22.22
N ASN A 649 9.46 12.48 21.31
CA ASN A 649 9.12 12.30 19.91
C ASN A 649 10.30 12.79 19.06
N ILE A 650 10.78 11.97 18.13
CA ILE A 650 11.89 12.28 17.23
C ILE A 650 11.38 12.24 15.79
N SER A 651 11.61 13.32 15.07
CA SER A 651 11.36 13.43 13.63
C SER A 651 12.63 13.91 12.93
N MET A 652 12.87 13.42 11.71
CA MET A 652 14.02 13.82 10.92
C MET A 652 13.58 14.18 9.51
N TYR A 653 14.10 15.29 8.99
CA TYR A 653 13.77 15.84 7.69
C TYR A 653 15.02 16.13 6.87
N GLU A 654 14.90 16.04 5.55
CA GLU A 654 15.75 16.77 4.63
C GLU A 654 15.15 18.17 4.43
N GLN A 655 15.94 19.21 4.65
CA GLN A 655 15.63 20.55 4.16
C GLN A 655 16.33 20.71 2.82
N MET A 656 15.53 20.80 1.76
CA MET A 656 16.01 20.99 0.39
C MET A 656 16.47 22.43 0.16
N GLU A 657 17.24 22.68 -0.91
CA GLU A 657 17.65 24.04 -1.31
C GLU A 657 16.45 24.97 -1.60
N SER A 658 15.31 24.40 -2.02
CA SER A 658 14.05 25.13 -2.19
C SER A 658 13.47 25.70 -0.88
N GLY A 659 13.95 25.22 0.27
CA GLY A 659 13.43 25.55 1.60
C GLY A 659 12.32 24.61 2.09
N GLU A 660 11.83 23.70 1.26
CA GLU A 660 10.87 22.67 1.65
C GLU A 660 11.51 21.55 2.49
N TYR A 661 10.70 20.89 3.31
CA TYR A 661 11.12 19.79 4.17
C TYR A 661 10.48 18.48 3.74
N GLN A 662 11.30 17.46 3.54
CA GLN A 662 10.88 16.07 3.30
C GLN A 662 11.08 15.26 4.58
N LEU A 663 10.01 14.70 5.14
CA LEU A 663 10.08 13.77 6.25
C LEU A 663 10.77 12.48 5.79
N LEU A 664 11.73 11.99 6.56
CA LEU A 664 12.55 10.84 6.18
C LEU A 664 11.98 9.50 6.64
N PHE A 665 11.27 9.47 7.77
CA PHE A 665 10.56 8.29 8.28
C PHE A 665 9.43 8.70 9.23
N GLU A 666 8.47 7.81 9.47
CA GLU A 666 7.37 8.06 10.41
C GLU A 666 7.90 8.40 11.82
N PRO A 667 7.48 9.51 12.46
CA PRO A 667 8.05 9.96 13.73
C PRO A 667 8.14 8.87 14.80
N TYR A 668 9.27 8.82 15.50
CA TYR A 668 9.54 7.81 16.51
C TYR A 668 9.29 8.37 17.91
N ASP A 669 8.29 7.81 18.61
CA ASP A 669 8.06 8.10 20.01
C ASP A 669 8.60 6.99 20.90
N PHE A 670 9.20 7.37 22.02
CA PHE A 670 9.57 6.42 23.06
C PHE A 670 9.59 7.05 24.43
N ARG A 671 9.31 6.21 25.44
CA ARG A 671 9.42 6.57 26.84
C ARG A 671 10.86 6.42 27.31
N ALA A 672 11.42 7.51 27.85
CA ALA A 672 12.80 7.55 28.29
C ALA A 672 13.13 6.47 29.33
N SER A 673 12.22 6.21 30.27
CA SER A 673 12.43 5.14 31.26
C SER A 673 12.50 3.72 30.69
N TYR A 674 12.22 3.52 29.40
CA TYR A 674 12.37 2.23 28.70
C TYR A 674 13.47 2.22 27.63
N ALA A 675 14.14 3.34 27.34
CA ALA A 675 15.06 3.44 26.20
C ALA A 675 16.18 2.39 26.24
N GLY A 676 16.68 2.05 27.43
CA GLY A 676 17.69 0.99 27.59
C GLY A 676 17.14 -0.44 27.63
N HIS A 677 15.86 -0.65 27.96
CA HIS A 677 15.28 -1.99 28.06
C HIS A 677 13.73 -2.00 28.05
N ARG A 678 13.10 -2.42 26.94
CA ARG A 678 11.63 -2.44 26.77
C ARG A 678 10.81 -3.20 27.84
N ALA A 679 11.42 -4.22 28.47
CA ALA A 679 10.73 -5.01 29.51
C ALA A 679 10.98 -4.51 30.95
N ARG A 680 11.95 -3.61 31.16
CA ARG A 680 12.37 -3.19 32.51
C ARG A 680 12.43 -1.68 32.58
N ARG A 681 11.39 -1.08 33.18
CA ARG A 681 11.33 0.37 33.40
C ARG A 681 12.40 0.81 34.38
N ARG A 682 13.21 1.81 34.00
CA ARG A 682 14.21 2.46 34.84
C ARG A 682 13.95 3.96 34.83
N LEU A 683 13.45 4.50 35.94
CA LEU A 683 13.17 5.94 36.04
C LEU A 683 14.45 6.76 35.89
N LEU A 684 14.28 7.94 35.31
CA LEU A 684 15.33 8.95 35.23
C LEU A 684 15.54 9.60 36.61
N ARG A 685 16.75 10.12 36.82
CA ARG A 685 17.06 10.91 38.02
C ARG A 685 16.80 12.39 37.76
N ALA A 686 15.75 12.94 38.36
CA ALA A 686 15.38 14.34 38.17
C ALA A 686 16.47 15.27 38.71
N GLY A 687 16.91 16.23 37.89
CA GLY A 687 17.96 17.19 38.22
C GLY A 687 19.40 16.70 38.01
N GLU A 688 19.60 15.40 37.74
CA GLU A 688 20.92 14.80 37.52
C GLU A 688 21.23 14.65 36.02
N ARG A 689 22.48 14.93 35.62
CA ARG A 689 22.99 14.65 34.27
C ARG A 689 23.15 13.14 34.08
N GLN A 690 22.59 12.61 32.99
CA GLN A 690 22.61 11.18 32.68
C GLN A 690 22.53 10.95 31.16
N THR A 691 23.02 9.79 30.72
CA THR A 691 23.00 9.39 29.32
C THR A 691 21.86 8.42 29.03
N LEU A 692 21.20 8.62 27.90
CA LEU A 692 20.09 7.81 27.42
C LEU A 692 20.37 7.34 25.99
N ALA A 693 20.76 6.08 25.84
CA ALA A 693 20.91 5.46 24.52
C ALA A 693 19.55 5.01 23.99
N PHE A 694 19.31 5.18 22.69
CA PHE A 694 18.10 4.70 22.02
C PHE A 694 18.40 4.22 20.59
N THR A 695 17.49 3.41 20.05
CA THR A 695 17.43 3.02 18.64
C THR A 695 16.00 3.19 18.18
N ALA A 696 15.79 3.90 17.07
CA ALA A 696 14.49 4.03 16.46
C ALA A 696 14.07 2.70 15.85
N GLU A 697 12.87 2.25 16.16
CA GLU A 697 12.25 1.04 15.58
C GLU A 697 11.62 1.37 14.22
N ARG A 698 12.37 2.11 13.41
CA ARG A 698 12.01 2.65 12.09
C ARG A 698 13.22 2.54 11.18
N VAL A 699 12.99 2.41 9.89
CA VAL A 699 14.04 2.39 8.87
C VAL A 699 13.63 3.39 7.78
N THR A 700 14.63 4.02 7.17
CA THR A 700 14.47 4.76 5.93
C THR A 700 15.64 4.45 5.00
N ALA A 701 15.42 4.64 3.71
CA ALA A 701 16.50 4.73 2.74
C ALA A 701 16.23 5.85 1.74
N CYS A 702 17.13 6.84 1.66
CA CYS A 702 17.04 7.92 0.71
C CYS A 702 18.41 8.49 0.33
N ARG A 703 18.48 9.09 -0.85
CA ARG A 703 19.61 9.91 -1.28
C ARG A 703 19.26 11.38 -1.05
N LEU A 704 19.99 12.02 -0.14
CA LEU A 704 19.91 13.45 0.14
C LEU A 704 20.80 14.20 -0.84
N ALA A 705 20.33 15.30 -1.41
CA ALA A 705 21.09 16.07 -2.40
C ALA A 705 22.25 16.85 -1.76
N ALA A 706 23.34 17.07 -2.50
CA ALA A 706 24.34 18.07 -2.14
C ALA A 706 23.68 19.44 -1.93
N GLY A 707 24.08 20.16 -0.88
CA GLY A 707 23.47 21.43 -0.49
C GLY A 707 22.23 21.31 0.41
N SER A 708 21.55 20.15 0.47
CA SER A 708 20.49 19.90 1.44
C SER A 708 21.02 19.88 2.87
N ARG A 709 20.14 20.07 3.86
CA ARG A 709 20.48 19.99 5.29
C ARG A 709 19.66 18.90 5.96
N ILE A 710 20.24 18.26 6.97
CA ILE A 710 19.50 17.36 7.86
C ILE A 710 18.91 18.19 9.00
N VAL A 711 17.61 18.01 9.24
CA VAL A 711 16.91 18.66 10.35
C VAL A 711 16.41 17.59 11.31
N LEU A 712 16.85 17.68 12.56
CA LEU A 712 16.37 16.85 13.66
C LEU A 712 15.41 17.68 14.52
N LEU A 713 14.18 17.20 14.68
CA LEU A 713 13.20 17.75 15.61
C LEU A 713 13.03 16.79 16.80
N ILE A 714 13.29 17.29 18.00
CA ILE A 714 13.06 16.55 19.24
C ILE A 714 11.95 17.24 20.01
N ALA A 715 10.86 16.54 20.28
CA ALA A 715 9.71 17.07 21.01
C ALA A 715 9.38 16.24 22.26
N ILE A 716 8.66 16.86 23.19
CA ILE A 716 8.03 16.17 24.31
C ILE A 716 6.60 15.81 23.92
N ASN A 717 6.23 14.54 24.07
CA ASN A 717 4.90 14.05 23.70
C ASN A 717 3.80 14.78 24.49
N ARG A 718 2.92 15.47 23.77
CA ARG A 718 1.68 16.08 24.29
C ARG A 718 0.52 15.90 23.29
N ARG A 719 0.39 14.70 22.71
CA ARG A 719 -0.59 14.43 21.65
C ARG A 719 -1.91 13.85 22.19
N PRO A 720 -3.07 14.17 21.58
CA PRO A 720 -4.37 13.69 22.03
C PRO A 720 -4.64 12.21 21.71
N ASP A 721 -3.90 11.60 20.80
CA ASP A 721 -4.12 10.24 20.25
C ASP A 721 -3.41 9.12 21.05
N ARG A 722 -2.83 9.43 22.21
CA ARG A 722 -1.96 8.51 22.96
C ARG A 722 -1.81 8.91 24.42
N GLN A 723 -1.36 7.97 25.24
CA GLN A 723 -1.01 8.21 26.63
C GLN A 723 -0.06 9.41 26.82
N ILE A 724 -0.33 10.26 27.82
CA ILE A 724 0.55 11.36 28.25
C ILE A 724 1.32 10.97 29.51
N ASN A 725 2.64 11.17 29.48
CA ASN A 725 3.55 11.03 30.61
C ASN A 725 3.83 12.39 31.24
N TYR A 726 3.36 12.61 32.46
CA TYR A 726 3.52 13.84 33.23
C TYR A 726 4.83 13.89 34.02
N GLY A 727 5.62 12.81 33.98
CA GLY A 727 6.97 12.74 34.52
C GLY A 727 7.04 12.56 36.04
N SER A 728 5.94 12.09 36.65
CA SER A 728 5.86 11.92 38.11
C SER A 728 6.60 10.68 38.63
N GLY A 729 6.94 9.75 37.74
CA GLY A 729 7.55 8.46 38.08
C GLY A 729 6.54 7.37 38.45
N LYS A 730 5.26 7.70 38.61
CA LYS A 730 4.17 6.73 38.82
C LYS A 730 3.96 5.85 37.58
N ASP A 731 3.13 4.82 37.71
CA ASP A 731 2.52 4.19 36.54
C ASP A 731 1.76 5.26 35.74
N VAL A 732 2.16 5.43 34.47
CA VAL A 732 1.61 6.47 33.60
C VAL A 732 0.11 6.27 33.34
N ASN A 733 -0.39 5.03 33.47
CA ASN A 733 -1.84 4.81 33.39
C ASN A 733 -2.62 5.52 34.51
N SER A 734 -1.97 5.75 35.65
CA SER A 734 -2.53 6.36 36.86
C SER A 734 -2.23 7.86 36.99
N GLU A 735 -1.35 8.40 36.14
CA GLU A 735 -1.04 9.83 36.16
C GLU A 735 -2.21 10.66 35.62
N THR A 736 -2.35 11.87 36.14
CA THR A 736 -3.35 12.84 35.68
C THR A 736 -2.72 14.21 35.45
N ILE A 737 -3.49 15.15 34.91
CA ILE A 737 -3.03 16.53 34.73
C ILE A 737 -2.58 17.20 36.04
N ALA A 738 -3.04 16.71 37.20
CA ALA A 738 -2.59 17.19 38.51
C ALA A 738 -1.11 16.85 38.81
N ASP A 739 -0.53 15.87 38.11
CA ASP A 739 0.90 15.55 38.18
C ASP A 739 1.76 16.57 37.39
N ALA A 740 1.15 17.32 36.47
CA ALA A 740 1.77 18.35 35.64
C ALA A 740 2.06 19.68 36.39
N ARG A 741 2.34 19.64 37.69
CA ARG A 741 2.42 20.85 38.57
C ARG A 741 3.38 21.95 38.09
N TRP A 742 4.39 21.57 37.32
CA TRP A 742 5.43 22.45 36.79
C TRP A 742 5.79 21.99 35.39
N PRO A 743 6.22 22.90 34.48
CA PRO A 743 6.68 22.52 33.15
C PRO A 743 7.75 21.43 33.20
N LEU A 744 7.63 20.45 32.31
CA LEU A 744 8.65 19.44 32.09
C LEU A 744 9.81 20.10 31.32
N ARG A 745 11.01 20.04 31.88
CA ARG A 745 12.21 20.64 31.29
C ARG A 745 13.26 19.57 31.05
N VAL A 746 13.92 19.64 29.90
CA VAL A 746 15.07 18.81 29.57
C VAL A 746 16.19 19.75 29.12
N ARG A 747 17.38 19.56 29.68
CA ARG A 747 18.62 20.22 29.23
C ARG A 747 19.46 19.19 28.48
N TRP A 748 19.84 19.48 27.24
CA TRP A 748 20.81 18.70 26.47
C TRP A 748 22.21 19.26 26.67
N HIS A 749 23.17 18.36 26.80
CA HIS A 749 24.59 18.64 26.91
C HIS A 749 25.32 18.26 25.61
N SER A 750 26.53 18.80 25.42
CA SER A 750 27.35 18.72 24.21
C SER A 750 27.69 17.30 23.71
N HIS A 751 27.52 16.28 24.54
CA HIS A 751 27.77 14.88 24.18
C HIS A 751 26.52 14.17 23.64
N SER A 752 25.40 14.89 23.51
CA SER A 752 24.21 14.34 22.85
C SER A 752 24.46 14.22 21.35
N TYR A 753 24.16 13.06 20.76
CA TYR A 753 24.28 12.84 19.33
C TYR A 753 23.21 11.91 18.81
N VAL A 754 22.96 12.01 17.51
CA VAL A 754 22.27 11.02 16.71
C VAL A 754 23.19 10.48 15.63
N GLU A 755 22.93 9.27 15.17
CA GLU A 755 23.68 8.64 14.09
C GLU A 755 22.75 7.83 13.19
N ILE A 756 23.02 7.87 11.90
CA ILE A 756 22.32 7.09 10.89
C ILE A 756 23.35 6.41 9.97
N PRO A 757 23.17 5.13 9.59
CA PRO A 757 24.05 4.49 8.63
C PRO A 757 24.03 5.22 7.28
N THR A 758 25.20 5.43 6.68
CA THR A 758 25.28 5.86 5.29
C THR A 758 25.48 4.67 4.36
N GLY A 759 24.99 4.82 3.13
CA GLY A 759 25.23 3.86 2.05
C GLY A 759 26.73 3.72 1.74
N LYS A 760 27.09 2.69 0.97
CA LYS A 760 28.44 2.63 0.35
C LYS A 760 28.52 3.76 -0.67
N ALA A 761 29.51 4.64 -0.51
CA ALA A 761 29.87 5.63 -1.53
C ALA A 761 30.29 4.95 -2.84
#